data_AF-A0A838NQH6-F1
#
_entry.id   AF-A0A838NQH6-F1
#
_cell.length_a   1.000
_cell.length_b   1.000
_cell.length_c   1.000
_cell.angle_alpha   90.00
_cell.angle_beta   90.00
_cell.angle_gamma   90.00
#
_symmetry.space_group_name_H-M   'P 1'
#
loop_
_entity.id
_entity.type
_entity.pdbx_description
1 polymer ?
#
loop_
_entity_poly.entity_id
_entity_poly.type
_entity_poly.pdbx_seq_one_letter_code
_entity_poly.pdbx_strand_id
1 'polypeptide(L)'
;MAGFGGHPGLAALAATACIGLSLMRRDLGLAALAVMMFGGALLAVTSAQPLGTGGRSRVASATGADRSVIENGLANARERASIAIGEVFGDDAPMARALLIADQRQIPPEMRDRYARAGMVHMLSISGLHVAVVAGAVMLFLQVARVPPGTASLASVLITGVYVAIIGAPAPALRSAVMLGVVAASRGSQRPTSPWASLALGAFVPLVQPRTVLDLGYQLSVVGIAGLIASGALTTRLLAPRISGLRLRISRELTASAIATLLTAPLIAWYFGRISLVAPIANLVAGPILTVLQPTLFLALLLAPVPPVAEFLANAAHPLLMAFDGIAIAGASVPAGSIAVIPSLIAAAGSGCAVASLLVACVARYPMRPVVVAACGLAVAAWGPLVRPPVSGEMEMHVLDVGQGDAILLRTDRGRWIVVDAGRSWSTGDAGRSTIIPYIMRRGGEVAAFVLSHAHADHAGGAGSVIRALRPGTFWDAAFPQGSGIYDEALRAARESGVEWQRVDPGDSLTVDRVTMRFLAPDSLWTSTLSDPNDASTIAVVQFGTARFLLMGDAEAAEEEWLLRQGRNKVAADVLKVGHHGSSTSSSDAFLAAVAPALAVISVGAENSYGHPSADVLAALGRVDAQVMRTDLSGTIVIRTNGVRITAEAKGERWDISRE
;
A
#
# COMPACT_ATOMS: atom_id res chain seq x y z
N MET A 1 17.86 -13.43 38.75
CA MET A 1 17.41 -12.02 38.68
C MET A 1 18.44 -11.02 39.23
N ALA A 2 19.74 -11.33 39.22
CA ALA A 2 20.79 -10.41 39.72
C ALA A 2 21.85 -10.05 38.65
N GLY A 3 21.43 -9.93 37.39
CA GLY A 3 22.35 -9.64 36.26
C GLY A 3 21.76 -8.75 35.16
N PHE A 4 20.57 -8.18 35.35
CA PHE A 4 19.95 -7.21 34.43
C PHE A 4 19.84 -5.86 35.16
N GLY A 5 20.98 -5.25 35.48
CA GLY A 5 21.02 -3.88 35.97
C GLY A 5 20.92 -2.93 34.79
N GLY A 6 19.78 -2.24 34.63
CA GLY A 6 19.69 -1.02 33.81
C GLY A 6 18.50 -0.86 32.86
N HIS A 7 17.66 -1.88 32.63
CA HIS A 7 16.56 -1.77 31.63
C HIS A 7 15.21 -2.28 32.15
N PRO A 8 14.34 -1.39 32.66
CA PRO A 8 13.03 -1.72 33.22
C PRO A 8 12.06 -2.36 32.22
N GLY A 9 12.16 -2.04 30.91
CA GLY A 9 11.32 -2.66 29.88
C GLY A 9 11.75 -4.08 29.47
N LEU A 10 13.05 -4.37 29.45
CA LEU A 10 13.56 -5.75 29.33
C LEU A 10 13.26 -6.55 30.59
N ALA A 11 13.31 -5.91 31.76
CA ALA A 11 12.85 -6.49 33.02
C ALA A 11 11.33 -6.74 33.00
N ALA A 12 10.53 -5.88 32.36
CA ALA A 12 9.08 -6.07 32.21
C ALA A 12 8.75 -7.19 31.20
N LEU A 13 9.45 -7.29 30.07
CA LEU A 13 9.34 -8.41 29.13
C LEU A 13 9.77 -9.73 29.78
N ALA A 14 10.89 -9.73 30.49
CA ALA A 14 11.37 -10.87 31.25
C ALA A 14 10.46 -11.22 32.45
N ALA A 15 9.88 -10.23 33.13
CA ALA A 15 8.93 -10.43 34.22
C ALA A 15 7.60 -10.95 33.69
N THR A 16 7.10 -10.45 32.57
CA THR A 16 5.87 -10.95 31.91
C THR A 16 6.09 -12.39 31.41
N ALA A 17 7.27 -12.69 30.88
CA ALA A 17 7.66 -14.05 30.52
C ALA A 17 7.79 -14.97 31.77
N CYS A 18 8.42 -14.51 32.86
CA CYS A 18 8.57 -15.25 34.11
C CYS A 18 7.25 -15.46 34.87
N ILE A 19 6.37 -14.46 34.87
CA ILE A 19 5.01 -14.52 35.43
C ILE A 19 4.17 -15.46 34.56
N GLY A 20 4.29 -15.36 33.23
CA GLY A 20 3.70 -16.32 32.31
C GLY A 20 4.14 -17.75 32.58
N LEU A 21 5.42 -17.97 32.86
CA LEU A 21 6.01 -19.27 33.21
C LEU A 21 5.50 -19.84 34.53
N SER A 22 5.35 -19.01 35.56
CA SER A 22 4.83 -19.47 36.86
C SER A 22 3.34 -19.85 36.76
N LEU A 23 2.60 -19.14 35.91
CA LEU A 23 1.18 -19.35 35.65
C LEU A 23 0.89 -20.51 34.68
N MET A 24 1.76 -20.73 33.69
CA MET A 24 1.69 -21.84 32.72
C MET A 24 1.74 -23.23 33.35
N ARG A 25 2.31 -23.35 34.56
CA ARG A 25 2.33 -24.60 35.32
C ARG A 25 1.06 -24.86 36.13
N ARG A 26 0.18 -23.86 36.30
CA ARG A 26 -0.97 -23.93 37.23
C ARG A 26 -2.34 -23.79 36.56
N ASP A 27 -2.49 -22.97 35.51
CA ASP A 27 -3.79 -22.75 34.87
C ASP A 27 -3.67 -22.33 33.38
N LEU A 28 -4.55 -22.88 32.53
CA LEU A 28 -4.58 -22.64 31.08
C LEU A 28 -5.07 -21.25 30.70
N GLY A 29 -6.03 -20.69 31.45
CA GLY A 29 -6.55 -19.35 31.20
C GLY A 29 -5.45 -18.30 31.36
N LEU A 30 -4.59 -18.50 32.35
CA LEU A 30 -3.46 -17.63 32.65
C LEU A 30 -2.28 -17.82 31.69
N ALA A 31 -2.07 -19.02 31.14
CA ALA A 31 -1.08 -19.27 30.09
C ALA A 31 -1.42 -18.54 28.77
N ALA A 32 -2.69 -18.61 28.34
CA ALA A 32 -3.15 -17.88 27.16
C ALA A 32 -3.09 -16.37 27.38
N LEU A 33 -3.48 -15.89 28.57
CA LEU A 33 -3.36 -14.49 28.96
C LEU A 33 -1.89 -14.04 28.94
N ALA A 34 -0.96 -14.85 29.44
CA ALA A 34 0.46 -14.51 29.44
C ALA A 34 1.07 -14.40 28.03
N VAL A 35 0.68 -15.29 27.10
CA VAL A 35 1.11 -15.20 25.70
C VAL A 35 0.50 -13.96 25.01
N MET A 36 -0.76 -13.64 25.29
CA MET A 36 -1.40 -12.41 24.81
C MET A 36 -0.76 -11.15 25.40
N MET A 37 -0.44 -11.15 26.69
CA MET A 37 0.26 -10.08 27.38
C MET A 37 1.69 -9.90 26.85
N PHE A 38 2.39 -10.99 26.52
CA PHE A 38 3.71 -10.93 25.90
C PHE A 38 3.63 -10.33 24.49
N GLY A 39 2.68 -10.75 23.65
CA GLY A 39 2.48 -10.16 22.33
C GLY A 39 2.01 -8.70 22.39
N GLY A 40 1.15 -8.36 23.36
CA GLY A 40 0.74 -6.98 23.64
C GLY A 40 1.88 -6.10 24.15
N ALA A 41 2.75 -6.64 25.01
CA ALA A 41 3.96 -5.95 25.45
C ALA A 41 4.96 -5.75 24.30
N LEU A 42 5.13 -6.74 23.42
CA LEU A 42 5.97 -6.62 22.22
C LEU A 42 5.46 -5.49 21.32
N LEU A 43 4.15 -5.44 21.07
CA LEU A 43 3.49 -4.37 20.31
C LEU A 43 3.67 -3.00 20.96
N ALA A 44 3.39 -2.90 22.26
CA ALA A 44 3.50 -1.63 22.99
C ALA A 44 4.92 -1.06 22.97
N VAL A 45 5.95 -1.93 22.91
CA VAL A 45 7.35 -1.52 22.80
C VAL A 45 7.74 -1.10 21.37
N THR A 46 7.05 -1.58 20.34
CA THR A 46 7.41 -1.32 18.93
C THR A 46 6.49 -0.34 18.19
N SER A 47 5.28 -0.07 18.71
CA SER A 47 4.22 0.65 17.98
C SER A 47 4.27 2.18 18.08
N ALA A 48 5.25 2.78 18.74
CA ALA A 48 5.44 4.23 18.72
C ALA A 48 6.43 4.61 17.61
N GLN A 49 5.92 4.80 16.39
CA GLN A 49 6.58 5.73 15.48
C GLN A 49 6.57 7.11 16.14
N PRO A 50 7.64 7.91 16.06
CA PRO A 50 7.62 9.25 16.62
C PRO A 50 6.53 10.04 15.91
N LEU A 51 5.57 10.55 16.68
CA LEU A 51 4.85 11.76 16.28
C LEU A 51 5.94 12.79 15.95
N GLY A 52 5.92 13.32 14.73
CA GLY A 52 6.79 14.42 14.34
C GLY A 52 6.79 15.46 15.46
N THR A 53 7.97 15.77 15.98
CA THR A 53 8.13 16.67 17.13
C THR A 53 7.83 18.10 16.69
N GLY A 54 6.54 18.44 16.65
CA GLY A 54 6.02 19.79 16.70
C GLY A 54 5.11 19.90 17.91
N GLY A 55 5.63 20.43 19.03
CA GLY A 55 4.83 20.70 20.22
C GLY A 55 5.48 20.22 21.51
N ARG A 56 6.26 21.09 22.15
CA ARG A 56 6.68 20.94 23.54
C ARG A 56 5.43 20.87 24.43
N SER A 57 5.16 19.72 25.06
CA SER A 57 4.43 19.69 26.33
C SER A 57 5.18 18.81 27.33
N ARG A 58 5.62 19.46 28.42
CA ARG A 58 6.35 18.85 29.54
C ARG A 58 5.34 18.22 30.49
N VAL A 59 5.11 16.92 30.36
CA VAL A 59 4.74 16.05 31.51
C VAL A 59 5.40 14.68 31.28
N ALA A 60 6.71 14.60 31.56
CA ALA A 60 7.44 13.34 31.55
C ALA A 60 7.20 12.61 32.89
N SER A 61 6.37 11.57 32.86
CA SER A 61 6.39 10.54 33.90
C SER A 61 7.55 9.58 33.62
N ALA A 62 8.13 9.01 34.67
CA ALA A 62 9.34 8.18 34.64
C ALA A 62 9.31 6.96 33.69
N THR A 63 8.15 6.63 33.11
CA THR A 63 7.96 5.58 32.10
C THR A 63 8.32 6.00 30.67
N GLY A 64 8.42 7.31 30.38
CA GLY A 64 8.73 7.83 29.04
C GLY A 64 10.23 7.79 28.68
N ALA A 65 11.12 7.91 29.66
CA ALA A 65 12.57 7.91 29.45
C ALA A 65 13.11 6.50 29.14
N ASP A 66 12.58 5.45 29.77
CA ASP A 66 12.98 4.07 29.49
C ASP A 66 12.47 3.55 28.15
N ARG A 67 11.31 4.06 27.70
CA ARG A 67 10.67 3.65 26.44
C ARG A 67 11.44 4.17 25.23
N SER A 68 11.88 5.43 25.27
CA SER A 68 12.70 6.02 24.21
C SER A 68 14.07 5.36 24.08
N VAL A 69 14.67 4.89 25.18
CA VAL A 69 15.94 4.15 25.15
C VAL A 69 15.81 2.79 24.46
N ILE A 70 14.71 2.08 24.69
CA ILE A 70 14.46 0.78 24.03
C ILE A 70 14.14 0.96 22.55
N GLU A 71 13.31 1.96 22.21
CA GLU A 71 13.00 2.31 20.82
C GLU A 71 14.28 2.71 20.05
N ASN A 72 15.13 3.54 20.66
CA ASN A 72 16.43 3.91 20.12
C ASN A 72 17.36 2.70 19.99
N GLY A 73 17.36 1.78 20.95
CA GLY A 73 18.14 0.55 20.91
C GLY A 73 17.75 -0.38 19.76
N LEU A 74 16.44 -0.58 19.56
CA LEU A 74 15.90 -1.40 18.47
C LEU A 74 16.14 -0.74 17.11
N ALA A 75 15.91 0.56 16.99
CA ALA A 75 16.21 1.33 15.78
C ALA A 75 17.69 1.24 15.41
N ASN A 76 18.59 1.40 16.38
CA ASN A 76 20.03 1.27 16.19
C ASN A 76 20.46 -0.17 15.83
N ALA A 77 19.78 -1.19 16.35
CA ALA A 77 20.03 -2.58 15.97
C ALA A 77 19.60 -2.85 14.52
N ARG A 78 18.44 -2.33 14.13
CA ARG A 78 17.92 -2.43 12.75
C ARG A 78 18.80 -1.68 11.76
N GLU A 79 19.27 -0.50 12.11
CA GLU A 79 20.17 0.28 11.26
C GLU A 79 21.52 -0.41 11.09
N ARG A 80 22.10 -0.95 12.17
CA ARG A 80 23.33 -1.76 12.09
C ARG A 80 23.13 -3.01 11.21
N ALA A 81 22.01 -3.70 11.34
CA ALA A 81 21.69 -4.83 10.47
C ALA A 81 21.54 -4.38 9.00
N SER A 82 20.91 -3.23 8.75
CA SER A 82 20.77 -2.66 7.40
C SER A 82 22.13 -2.37 6.76
N ILE A 83 23.05 -1.75 7.50
CA ILE A 83 24.42 -1.47 7.05
C ILE A 83 25.17 -2.78 6.76
N ALA A 84 25.17 -3.72 7.70
CA ALA A 84 25.81 -5.02 7.51
C ALA A 84 25.27 -5.79 6.30
N ILE A 85 23.95 -5.73 6.05
CA ILE A 85 23.35 -6.34 4.85
C ILE A 85 23.86 -5.64 3.58
N GLY A 86 24.00 -4.32 3.59
CA GLY A 86 24.54 -3.57 2.45
C GLY A 86 25.98 -3.97 2.12
N GLU A 87 26.82 -4.13 3.13
CA GLU A 87 28.22 -4.52 2.97
C GLU A 87 28.37 -5.98 2.52
N VAL A 88 27.60 -6.91 3.10
CA VAL A 88 27.73 -8.35 2.86
C VAL A 88 27.07 -8.80 1.54
N PHE A 89 25.93 -8.20 1.16
CA PHE A 89 25.13 -8.67 0.02
C PHE A 89 25.25 -7.81 -1.23
N GLY A 90 25.84 -6.61 -1.17
CA GLY A 90 26.06 -5.77 -2.35
C GLY A 90 24.78 -5.54 -3.17
N ASP A 91 24.78 -5.97 -4.44
CA ASP A 91 23.65 -5.82 -5.36
C ASP A 91 22.37 -6.57 -4.91
N ASP A 92 22.51 -7.63 -4.12
CA ASP A 92 21.39 -8.40 -3.55
C ASP A 92 20.79 -7.75 -2.29
N ALA A 93 21.42 -6.69 -1.76
CA ALA A 93 21.01 -6.05 -0.52
C ALA A 93 19.52 -5.65 -0.47
N PRO A 94 18.88 -5.13 -1.54
CA PRO A 94 17.45 -4.79 -1.50
C PRO A 94 16.55 -5.99 -1.18
N MET A 95 16.84 -7.16 -1.78
CA MET A 95 16.05 -8.37 -1.55
C MET A 95 16.39 -9.00 -0.19
N ALA A 96 17.68 -9.03 0.18
CA ALA A 96 18.12 -9.50 1.49
C ALA A 96 17.53 -8.67 2.64
N ARG A 97 17.48 -7.34 2.53
CA ARG A 97 16.86 -6.43 3.53
C ARG A 97 15.38 -6.72 3.72
N ALA A 98 14.65 -6.96 2.62
CA ALA A 98 13.24 -7.30 2.69
C ALA A 98 12.98 -8.65 3.38
N LEU A 99 13.79 -9.66 3.07
CA LEU A 99 13.66 -11.02 3.61
C LEU A 99 14.21 -11.19 5.04
N LEU A 100 15.17 -10.36 5.47
CA LEU A 100 15.81 -10.46 6.80
C LEU A 100 15.20 -9.52 7.84
N ILE A 101 14.95 -8.27 7.47
CA ILE A 101 14.55 -7.20 8.40
C ILE A 101 13.25 -6.47 8.02
N ALA A 102 12.46 -7.04 7.10
CA ALA A 102 11.19 -6.48 6.60
C ALA A 102 11.33 -5.04 6.09
N ASP A 103 12.51 -4.67 5.58
CA ASP A 103 12.72 -3.36 4.97
C ASP A 103 12.56 -3.48 3.45
N GLN A 104 11.41 -3.03 2.95
CA GLN A 104 11.09 -3.05 1.53
C GLN A 104 11.35 -1.70 0.84
N ARG A 105 11.97 -0.73 1.53
CA ARG A 105 12.11 0.64 1.01
C ARG A 105 12.90 0.73 -0.29
N GLN A 106 13.82 -0.22 -0.49
CA GLN A 106 14.68 -0.29 -1.68
C GLN A 106 14.20 -1.28 -2.73
N ILE A 107 13.06 -1.96 -2.53
CA ILE A 107 12.50 -2.83 -3.56
C ILE A 107 11.89 -1.94 -4.66
N PRO A 108 12.40 -2.01 -5.90
CA PRO A 108 11.85 -1.23 -7.01
C PRO A 108 10.36 -1.55 -7.23
N PRO A 109 9.53 -0.55 -7.59
CA PRO A 109 8.11 -0.76 -7.85
C PRO A 109 7.82 -1.80 -8.95
N GLU A 110 8.72 -1.94 -9.93
CA GLU A 110 8.66 -2.96 -11.00
C GLU A 110 8.86 -4.37 -10.46
N MET A 111 9.79 -4.54 -9.52
CA MET A 111 10.01 -5.81 -8.84
C MET A 111 8.74 -6.21 -8.09
N ARG A 112 8.14 -5.30 -7.31
CA ARG A 112 6.87 -5.57 -6.62
C ARG A 112 5.76 -5.99 -7.60
N ASP A 113 5.62 -5.31 -8.73
CA ASP A 113 4.62 -5.63 -9.75
C ASP A 113 4.84 -7.03 -10.36
N ARG A 114 6.09 -7.37 -10.69
CA ARG A 114 6.48 -8.71 -11.18
C ARG A 114 6.12 -9.80 -10.17
N TYR A 115 6.46 -9.62 -8.89
CA TYR A 115 6.09 -10.58 -7.85
C TYR A 115 4.57 -10.65 -7.63
N ALA A 116 3.84 -9.54 -7.80
CA ALA A 116 2.38 -9.54 -7.77
C ALA A 116 1.78 -10.33 -8.97
N ARG A 117 2.32 -10.17 -10.19
CA ARG A 117 1.91 -10.95 -11.38
C ARG A 117 2.18 -12.44 -11.23
N ALA A 118 3.31 -12.81 -10.64
CA ALA A 118 3.65 -14.20 -10.33
C ALA A 118 2.88 -14.78 -9.13
N GLY A 119 2.14 -13.95 -8.37
CA GLY A 119 1.41 -14.37 -7.17
C GLY A 119 2.29 -14.63 -5.95
N MET A 120 3.52 -14.11 -5.95
CA MET A 120 4.54 -14.29 -4.92
C MET A 120 4.80 -13.04 -4.07
N VAL A 121 3.99 -11.98 -4.21
CA VAL A 121 4.17 -10.72 -3.45
C VAL A 121 4.21 -10.92 -1.93
N HIS A 122 3.48 -11.90 -1.41
CA HIS A 122 3.48 -12.23 0.01
C HIS A 122 4.79 -12.85 0.51
N MET A 123 5.63 -13.36 -0.40
CA MET A 123 6.96 -13.90 -0.08
C MET A 123 8.03 -12.81 0.03
N LEU A 124 7.80 -11.60 -0.52
CA LEU A 124 8.67 -10.42 -0.33
C LEU A 124 8.52 -9.77 1.06
N SER A 125 7.63 -10.28 1.89
CA SER A 125 7.43 -9.85 3.27
C SER A 125 7.82 -10.97 4.22
N ILE A 126 8.32 -10.62 5.42
CA ILE A 126 8.61 -11.59 6.47
C ILE A 126 7.34 -12.34 6.83
N SER A 127 7.26 -13.55 6.29
CA SER A 127 6.10 -14.43 6.42
C SER A 127 6.21 -15.29 7.68
N GLY A 128 5.14 -16.02 7.99
CA GLY A 128 5.16 -16.93 9.13
C GLY A 128 6.19 -18.06 9.03
N LEU A 129 6.61 -18.40 7.81
CA LEU A 129 7.68 -19.37 7.56
C LEU A 129 9.04 -18.84 8.03
N HIS A 130 9.33 -17.56 7.83
CA HIS A 130 10.59 -16.94 8.25
C HIS A 130 10.76 -17.04 9.77
N VAL A 131 9.71 -16.67 10.51
CA VAL A 131 9.69 -16.77 11.98
C VAL A 131 9.80 -18.23 12.44
N ALA A 132 9.14 -19.17 11.75
CA ALA A 132 9.23 -20.60 12.08
C ALA A 132 10.63 -21.19 11.81
N VAL A 133 11.29 -20.78 10.73
CA VAL A 133 12.67 -21.18 10.40
C VAL A 133 13.64 -20.68 11.48
N VAL A 134 13.54 -19.42 11.89
CA VAL A 134 14.37 -18.86 12.98
C VAL A 134 14.12 -19.63 14.28
N ALA A 135 12.87 -19.80 14.68
CA ALA A 135 12.53 -20.53 15.91
C ALA A 135 13.03 -21.99 15.88
N GLY A 136 12.92 -22.66 14.72
CA GLY A 136 13.43 -24.00 14.49
C GLY A 136 14.95 -24.09 14.57
N ALA A 137 15.67 -23.15 13.97
CA ALA A 137 17.13 -23.08 14.04
C ALA A 137 17.63 -22.85 15.47
N VAL A 138 17.01 -21.91 16.21
CA VAL A 138 17.31 -21.68 17.63
C VAL A 138 17.03 -22.94 18.45
N MET A 139 15.90 -23.60 18.20
CA MET A 139 15.56 -24.84 18.90
C MET A 139 16.56 -25.96 18.62
N LEU A 140 16.98 -26.13 17.36
CA LEU A 140 18.00 -27.12 16.98
C LEU A 140 19.35 -26.82 17.67
N PHE A 141 19.80 -25.57 17.65
CA PHE A 141 21.03 -25.16 18.33
C PHE A 141 21.00 -25.48 19.82
N LEU A 142 19.90 -25.14 20.51
CA LEU A 142 19.74 -25.41 21.93
C LEU A 142 19.67 -26.92 22.23
N GLN A 143 19.08 -27.71 21.34
CA GLN A 143 19.05 -29.17 21.45
C GLN A 143 20.45 -29.78 21.25
N VAL A 144 21.23 -29.30 20.27
CA VAL A 144 22.62 -29.71 20.06
C VAL A 144 23.48 -29.35 21.27
N ALA A 145 23.24 -28.19 21.88
CA ALA A 145 23.84 -27.76 23.14
C ALA A 145 23.32 -28.53 24.37
N ARG A 146 22.48 -29.56 24.18
CA ARG A 146 21.90 -30.43 25.22
C ARG A 146 21.05 -29.67 26.26
N VAL A 147 20.46 -28.53 25.89
CA VAL A 147 19.51 -27.81 26.73
C VAL A 147 18.22 -28.63 26.86
N PRO A 148 17.63 -28.78 28.07
CA PRO A 148 16.38 -29.53 28.25
C PRO A 148 15.25 -29.02 27.34
N PRO A 149 14.39 -29.89 26.77
CA PRO A 149 13.40 -29.50 25.75
C PRO A 149 12.46 -28.38 26.17
N GLY A 150 12.01 -28.34 27.43
CA GLY A 150 11.16 -27.26 27.94
C GLY A 150 11.87 -25.91 27.97
N THR A 151 13.11 -25.88 28.46
CA THR A 151 13.96 -24.69 28.49
C THR A 151 14.33 -24.25 27.08
N ALA A 152 14.65 -25.20 26.19
CA ALA A 152 14.97 -24.93 24.79
C ALA A 152 13.77 -24.31 24.05
N SER A 153 12.56 -24.84 24.27
CA SER A 153 11.32 -24.30 23.69
C SER A 153 11.05 -22.88 24.18
N LEU A 154 11.22 -22.62 25.48
CA LEU A 154 11.04 -21.29 26.04
C LEU A 154 12.06 -20.29 25.47
N ALA A 155 13.34 -20.66 25.50
CA ALA A 155 14.41 -19.81 24.98
C ALA A 155 14.20 -19.52 23.49
N SER A 156 13.74 -20.51 22.70
CA SER A 156 13.38 -20.31 21.28
C SER A 156 12.27 -19.26 21.10
N VAL A 157 11.20 -19.33 21.90
CA VAL A 157 10.11 -18.33 21.85
C VAL A 157 10.62 -16.93 22.24
N LEU A 158 11.44 -16.83 23.29
CA LEU A 158 11.97 -15.55 23.76
C LEU A 158 12.93 -14.92 22.74
N ILE A 159 13.89 -15.70 22.23
CA ILE A 159 14.86 -15.22 21.23
C ILE A 159 14.14 -14.82 19.94
N THR A 160 13.15 -15.61 19.51
CA THR A 160 12.35 -15.30 18.34
C THR A 160 11.48 -14.05 18.56
N GLY A 161 10.94 -13.85 19.76
CA GLY A 161 10.22 -12.63 20.14
C GLY A 161 11.12 -11.39 20.07
N VAL A 162 12.35 -11.48 20.58
CA VAL A 162 13.35 -10.40 20.47
C VAL A 162 13.68 -10.13 19.01
N TYR A 163 13.91 -11.17 18.20
CA TYR A 163 14.11 -11.02 16.75
C TYR A 163 12.95 -10.28 16.09
N VAL A 164 11.70 -10.68 16.37
CA VAL A 164 10.49 -10.03 15.83
C VAL A 164 10.41 -8.57 16.25
N ALA A 165 10.80 -8.23 17.48
CA ALA A 165 10.88 -6.83 17.91
C ALA A 165 11.95 -6.03 17.15
N ILE A 166 13.14 -6.61 16.92
CA ILE A 166 14.25 -5.96 16.20
C ILE A 166 13.86 -5.60 14.76
N ILE A 167 13.14 -6.49 14.06
CA ILE A 167 12.68 -6.23 12.69
C ILE A 167 11.48 -5.25 12.61
N GLY A 168 11.06 -4.69 13.75
CA GLY A 168 9.97 -3.71 13.84
C GLY A 168 8.58 -4.33 14.00
N ALA A 169 8.50 -5.57 14.48
CA ALA A 169 7.26 -6.31 14.75
C ALA A 169 6.19 -6.21 13.65
N PRO A 170 6.52 -6.53 12.38
CA PRO A 170 5.52 -6.55 11.33
C PRO A 170 4.40 -7.52 11.72
N ALA A 171 3.15 -7.12 11.49
CA ALA A 171 1.98 -7.82 12.00
C ALA A 171 1.93 -9.33 11.64
N PRO A 172 2.34 -9.77 10.42
CA PRO A 172 2.45 -11.20 10.09
C PRO A 172 3.44 -11.97 10.97
N ALA A 173 4.58 -11.36 11.31
CA ALA A 173 5.62 -11.97 12.11
C ALA A 173 5.19 -12.07 13.58
N LEU A 174 4.54 -11.03 14.10
CA LEU A 174 3.97 -11.04 15.45
C LEU A 174 2.91 -12.12 15.62
N ARG A 175 1.97 -12.25 14.68
CA ARG A 175 0.98 -13.35 14.65
C ARG A 175 1.68 -14.71 14.74
N SER A 176 2.75 -14.90 13.96
CA SER A 176 3.52 -16.15 13.97
C SER A 176 4.27 -16.39 15.28
N ALA A 177 4.86 -15.36 15.88
CA ALA A 177 5.51 -15.47 17.19
C ALA A 177 4.51 -15.90 18.28
N VAL A 178 3.30 -15.34 18.25
CA VAL A 178 2.20 -15.69 19.16
C VAL A 178 1.77 -17.14 18.95
N MET A 179 1.58 -17.57 17.69
CA MET A 179 1.26 -18.96 17.38
C MET A 179 2.34 -19.94 17.86
N LEU A 180 3.63 -19.61 17.69
CA LEU A 180 4.74 -20.40 18.22
C LEU A 180 4.69 -20.47 19.75
N GLY A 181 4.40 -19.35 20.42
CA GLY A 181 4.19 -19.30 21.87
C GLY A 181 3.04 -20.21 22.32
N VAL A 182 1.91 -20.22 21.61
CA VAL A 182 0.77 -21.11 21.91
C VAL A 182 1.14 -22.58 21.72
N VAL A 183 1.90 -22.91 20.67
CA VAL A 183 2.39 -24.29 20.44
C VAL A 183 3.34 -24.73 21.55
N ALA A 184 4.30 -23.87 21.92
CA ALA A 184 5.23 -24.13 23.02
C ALA A 184 4.50 -24.31 24.35
N ALA A 185 3.51 -23.45 24.63
CA ALA A 185 2.65 -23.53 25.80
C ALA A 185 1.91 -24.86 25.87
N SER A 186 1.22 -25.22 24.79
CA SER A 186 0.41 -26.43 24.71
C SER A 186 1.27 -27.70 24.89
N ARG A 187 2.45 -27.74 24.26
CA ARG A 187 3.41 -28.83 24.44
C ARG A 187 3.96 -28.92 25.86
N GLY A 188 4.31 -27.77 26.47
CA GLY A 188 4.78 -27.70 27.85
C GLY A 188 3.72 -28.16 28.86
N SER A 189 2.44 -27.88 28.58
CA SER A 189 1.29 -28.37 29.36
C SER A 189 0.80 -29.76 28.95
N GLN A 190 1.50 -30.45 28.03
CA GLN A 190 1.13 -31.78 27.51
C GLN A 190 -0.31 -31.86 26.96
N ARG A 191 -0.79 -30.78 26.34
CA ARG A 191 -2.14 -30.71 25.74
C ARG A 191 -2.09 -30.73 24.21
N PRO A 192 -3.13 -31.30 23.55
CA PRO A 192 -3.24 -31.23 22.11
C PRO A 192 -3.36 -29.77 21.66
N THR A 193 -2.60 -29.40 20.64
CA THR A 193 -2.65 -28.06 20.05
C THR A 193 -3.64 -28.05 18.90
N SER A 194 -4.69 -27.23 19.00
CA SER A 194 -5.60 -26.98 17.87
C SER A 194 -5.01 -25.88 16.98
N PRO A 195 -4.72 -26.14 15.68
CA PRO A 195 -4.20 -25.12 14.77
C PRO A 195 -5.13 -23.92 14.63
N TRP A 196 -6.45 -24.15 14.65
CA TRP A 196 -7.47 -23.10 14.61
C TRP A 196 -7.45 -22.21 15.86
N ALA A 197 -7.27 -22.81 17.05
CA ALA A 197 -7.15 -22.04 18.28
C ALA A 197 -5.86 -21.21 18.30
N SER A 198 -4.74 -21.78 17.83
CA SER A 198 -3.49 -21.02 17.67
C SER A 198 -3.66 -19.85 16.71
N LEU A 199 -4.33 -20.05 15.57
CA LEU A 199 -4.61 -18.97 14.62
C LEU A 199 -5.51 -17.88 15.23
N ALA A 200 -6.59 -18.26 15.92
CA ALA A 200 -7.49 -17.33 16.58
C ALA A 200 -6.74 -16.47 17.62
N LEU A 201 -5.89 -17.10 18.43
CA LEU A 201 -5.02 -16.39 19.38
C LEU A 201 -3.97 -15.54 18.66
N GLY A 202 -3.40 -15.98 17.53
CA GLY A 202 -2.48 -15.16 16.74
C GLY A 202 -3.15 -13.96 16.07
N ALA A 203 -4.45 -14.07 15.76
CA ALA A 203 -5.23 -13.01 15.14
C ALA A 203 -5.67 -11.90 16.11
N PHE A 204 -5.31 -11.95 17.40
CA PHE A 204 -5.69 -10.94 18.40
C PHE A 204 -5.01 -9.56 18.25
N VAL A 205 -3.96 -9.46 17.42
CA VAL A 205 -3.13 -8.24 17.25
C VAL A 205 -3.95 -6.95 17.10
N PRO A 206 -5.06 -6.92 16.31
CA PRO A 206 -5.93 -5.75 16.20
C PRO A 206 -6.57 -5.25 17.50
N LEU A 207 -6.71 -6.09 18.53
CA LEU A 207 -7.28 -5.67 19.81
C LEU A 207 -6.34 -4.70 20.56
N VAL A 208 -5.04 -4.77 20.27
CA VAL A 208 -4.03 -3.86 20.84
C VAL A 208 -3.82 -2.66 19.91
N GLN A 209 -3.79 -2.88 18.60
CA GLN A 209 -3.63 -1.84 17.59
C GLN A 209 -4.68 -1.97 16.48
N PRO A 210 -5.82 -1.27 16.56
CA PRO A 210 -6.94 -1.41 15.61
C PRO A 210 -6.56 -1.15 14.15
N ARG A 211 -5.54 -0.30 13.91
CA ARG A 211 -5.04 0.00 12.57
C ARG A 211 -4.49 -1.23 11.84
N THR A 212 -4.03 -2.26 12.57
CA THR A 212 -3.49 -3.49 11.98
C THR A 212 -4.53 -4.27 11.17
N VAL A 213 -5.84 -4.06 11.40
CA VAL A 213 -6.88 -4.66 10.54
C VAL A 213 -6.73 -4.21 9.09
N LEU A 214 -6.22 -3.00 8.85
CA LEU A 214 -6.05 -2.42 7.51
C LEU A 214 -4.72 -2.82 6.87
N ASP A 215 -3.82 -3.46 7.62
CA ASP A 215 -2.53 -3.93 7.10
C ASP A 215 -2.73 -5.15 6.18
N LEU A 216 -2.36 -4.99 4.91
CA LEU A 216 -2.51 -6.05 3.91
C LEU A 216 -1.68 -7.29 4.26
N GLY A 217 -0.48 -7.11 4.81
CA GLY A 217 0.37 -8.22 5.24
C GLY A 217 -0.33 -9.09 6.27
N TYR A 218 -0.91 -8.47 7.31
CA TYR A 218 -1.69 -9.14 8.34
C TYR A 218 -2.91 -9.87 7.77
N GLN A 219 -3.71 -9.21 6.93
CA GLN A 219 -4.91 -9.81 6.31
C GLN A 219 -4.54 -11.05 5.49
N LEU A 220 -3.54 -10.94 4.61
CA LEU A 220 -3.04 -12.06 3.80
C LEU A 220 -2.49 -13.19 4.67
N SER A 221 -1.83 -12.86 5.79
CA SER A 221 -1.27 -13.84 6.72
C SER A 221 -2.34 -14.65 7.44
N VAL A 222 -3.39 -14.00 7.96
CA VAL A 222 -4.49 -14.69 8.66
C VAL A 222 -5.28 -15.58 7.70
N VAL A 223 -5.68 -15.03 6.55
CA VAL A 223 -6.46 -15.77 5.55
C VAL A 223 -5.63 -16.90 4.92
N GLY A 224 -4.35 -16.66 4.63
CA GLY A 224 -3.46 -17.67 4.08
C GLY A 224 -3.24 -18.86 5.04
N ILE A 225 -3.04 -18.59 6.34
CA ILE A 225 -2.89 -19.66 7.34
C ILE A 225 -4.22 -20.38 7.59
N ALA A 226 -5.36 -19.69 7.57
CA ALA A 226 -6.66 -20.35 7.60
C ALA A 226 -6.83 -21.33 6.43
N GLY A 227 -6.41 -20.92 5.22
CA GLY A 227 -6.38 -21.77 4.04
C GLY A 227 -5.45 -22.97 4.16
N LEU A 228 -4.27 -22.78 4.75
CA LEU A 228 -3.30 -23.86 4.99
C LEU A 228 -3.84 -24.89 6.00
N ILE A 229 -4.49 -24.46 7.06
CA ILE A 229 -5.12 -25.36 8.05
C ILE A 229 -6.29 -26.11 7.41
N ALA A 230 -7.15 -25.40 6.66
CA ALA A 230 -8.32 -25.98 5.99
C ALA A 230 -7.93 -27.00 4.91
N SER A 231 -6.90 -26.70 4.10
CA SER A 231 -6.41 -27.59 3.04
C SER A 231 -5.83 -28.90 3.58
N GLY A 232 -5.25 -28.88 4.79
CA GLY A 232 -4.79 -30.08 5.49
C GLY A 232 -5.93 -31.08 5.70
N ALA A 233 -7.08 -30.63 6.21
CA ALA A 233 -8.25 -31.48 6.42
C ALA A 233 -8.78 -32.07 5.09
N LEU A 234 -8.82 -31.25 4.03
CA LEU A 234 -9.26 -31.69 2.72
C LEU A 234 -8.33 -32.76 2.12
N THR A 235 -7.02 -32.54 2.22
CA THR A 235 -6.00 -33.46 1.69
C THR A 235 -6.09 -34.82 2.38
N THR A 236 -6.22 -34.84 3.72
CA THR A 236 -6.37 -36.08 4.48
C THR A 236 -7.64 -36.85 4.09
N ARG A 237 -8.74 -36.16 3.78
CA ARG A 237 -10.02 -36.79 3.40
C ARG A 237 -10.03 -37.32 1.97
N LEU A 238 -9.50 -36.56 1.01
CA LEU A 238 -9.68 -36.84 -0.42
C LEU A 238 -8.47 -37.48 -1.12
N LEU A 239 -7.26 -37.09 -0.73
CA LEU A 239 -6.03 -37.44 -1.43
C LEU A 239 -5.25 -38.55 -0.72
N ALA A 240 -5.06 -38.45 0.59
CA ALA A 240 -4.31 -39.43 1.38
C ALA A 240 -4.79 -40.90 1.22
N PRO A 241 -6.09 -41.18 1.00
CA PRO A 241 -6.54 -42.56 0.75
C PRO A 241 -6.20 -43.11 -0.64
N ARG A 242 -5.89 -42.24 -1.62
CA ARG A 242 -5.76 -42.61 -3.04
C ARG A 242 -4.33 -42.58 -3.57
N ILE A 243 -3.47 -41.76 -2.98
CA ILE A 243 -2.09 -41.55 -3.42
C ILE A 243 -1.14 -41.61 -2.23
N SER A 244 0.07 -42.09 -2.46
CA SER A 244 1.11 -42.22 -1.44
C SER A 244 2.47 -41.72 -1.96
N GLY A 245 3.45 -41.62 -1.05
CA GLY A 245 4.83 -41.25 -1.39
C GLY A 245 4.98 -39.80 -1.88
N LEU A 246 5.86 -39.60 -2.87
CA LEU A 246 6.18 -38.28 -3.42
C LEU A 246 4.96 -37.59 -4.05
N ARG A 247 4.07 -38.36 -4.71
CA ARG A 247 2.85 -37.82 -5.31
C ARG A 247 1.95 -37.17 -4.26
N LEU A 248 1.77 -37.82 -3.10
CA LEU A 248 0.99 -37.25 -2.01
C LEU A 248 1.62 -35.96 -1.46
N ARG A 249 2.95 -35.87 -1.38
CA ARG A 249 3.64 -34.65 -0.93
C ARG A 249 3.39 -33.49 -1.90
N ILE A 250 3.61 -33.70 -3.19
CA ILE A 250 3.40 -32.68 -4.22
C ILE A 250 1.93 -32.26 -4.25
N SER A 251 0.99 -33.20 -4.27
CA SER A 251 -0.43 -32.88 -4.29
C SER A 251 -0.89 -32.15 -3.03
N ARG A 252 -0.31 -32.45 -1.86
CA ARG A 252 -0.61 -31.72 -0.61
C ARG A 252 -0.17 -30.27 -0.69
N GLU A 253 1.07 -30.00 -1.13
CA GLU A 253 1.58 -28.63 -1.27
C GLU A 253 0.82 -27.86 -2.34
N LEU A 254 0.53 -28.49 -3.48
CA LEU A 254 -0.28 -27.87 -4.54
C LEU A 254 -1.71 -27.56 -4.08
N THR A 255 -2.34 -28.47 -3.34
CA THR A 255 -3.69 -28.25 -2.78
C THR A 255 -3.68 -27.13 -1.75
N ALA A 256 -2.66 -27.10 -0.88
CA ALA A 256 -2.48 -26.03 0.09
C ALA A 256 -2.29 -24.68 -0.58
N SER A 257 -1.43 -24.62 -1.59
CA SER A 257 -1.17 -23.40 -2.34
C SER A 257 -2.40 -22.92 -3.11
N ALA A 258 -3.10 -23.82 -3.80
CA ALA A 258 -4.33 -23.50 -4.53
C ALA A 258 -5.44 -22.96 -3.62
N ILE A 259 -5.66 -23.58 -2.45
CA ILE A 259 -6.66 -23.11 -1.49
C ILE A 259 -6.25 -21.78 -0.88
N ALA A 260 -4.98 -21.61 -0.49
CA ALA A 260 -4.49 -20.34 0.05
C ALA A 260 -4.61 -19.21 -0.99
N THR A 261 -4.25 -19.47 -2.26
CA THR A 261 -4.43 -18.53 -3.37
C THR A 261 -5.91 -18.19 -3.55
N LEU A 262 -6.81 -19.17 -3.59
CA LEU A 262 -8.23 -18.91 -3.79
C LEU A 262 -8.84 -18.08 -2.66
N LEU A 263 -8.40 -18.31 -1.42
CA LEU A 263 -8.89 -17.57 -0.25
C LEU A 263 -8.31 -16.16 -0.14
N THR A 264 -7.05 -15.96 -0.57
CA THR A 264 -6.38 -14.64 -0.54
C THR A 264 -6.60 -13.82 -1.80
N ALA A 265 -7.02 -14.44 -2.91
CA ALA A 265 -7.27 -13.79 -4.20
C ALA A 265 -8.19 -12.57 -4.11
N PRO A 266 -9.27 -12.53 -3.30
CA PRO A 266 -10.11 -11.34 -3.18
C PRO A 266 -9.39 -10.13 -2.60
N LEU A 267 -8.53 -10.35 -1.61
CA LEU A 267 -7.72 -9.29 -1.02
C LEU A 267 -6.68 -8.79 -2.03
N ILE A 268 -6.03 -9.71 -2.74
CA ILE A 268 -5.07 -9.36 -3.80
C ILE A 268 -5.76 -8.60 -4.93
N ALA A 269 -6.95 -9.05 -5.36
CA ALA A 269 -7.75 -8.37 -6.36
C ALA A 269 -8.15 -6.96 -5.92
N TRP A 270 -8.55 -6.79 -4.66
CA TRP A 270 -8.94 -5.49 -4.11
C TRP A 270 -7.79 -4.48 -4.09
N TYR A 271 -6.60 -4.91 -3.67
CA TYR A 271 -5.44 -4.02 -3.52
C TYR A 271 -4.62 -3.83 -4.80
N PHE A 272 -4.47 -4.89 -5.62
CA PHE A 272 -3.59 -4.88 -6.79
C PHE A 272 -4.35 -4.91 -8.13
N GLY A 273 -5.69 -4.98 -8.10
CA GLY A 273 -6.52 -5.00 -9.30
C GLY A 273 -6.28 -6.23 -10.18
N ARG A 274 -5.82 -7.35 -9.61
CA ARG A 274 -5.46 -8.56 -10.37
C ARG A 274 -5.49 -9.84 -9.54
N ILE A 275 -5.56 -10.98 -10.22
CA ILE A 275 -5.43 -12.32 -9.64
C ILE A 275 -4.42 -13.12 -10.47
N SER A 276 -3.41 -13.72 -9.82
CA SER A 276 -2.42 -14.59 -10.49
C SER A 276 -2.90 -16.03 -10.48
N LEU A 277 -3.09 -16.60 -11.67
CA LEU A 277 -3.44 -18.01 -11.88
C LEU A 277 -2.24 -18.95 -11.74
N VAL A 278 -1.03 -18.42 -11.96
CA VAL A 278 0.23 -19.18 -11.87
C VAL A 278 0.69 -19.35 -10.42
N ALA A 279 0.13 -18.56 -9.49
CA ALA A 279 0.52 -18.54 -8.08
C ALA A 279 0.68 -19.93 -7.43
N PRO A 280 -0.25 -20.90 -7.60
CA PRO A 280 -0.10 -22.21 -6.95
C PRO A 280 1.15 -22.96 -7.37
N ILE A 281 1.54 -22.84 -8.66
CA ILE A 281 2.73 -23.49 -9.21
C ILE A 281 3.97 -22.70 -8.82
N ALA A 282 3.93 -21.37 -8.94
CA ALA A 282 5.04 -20.51 -8.55
C ALA A 282 5.43 -20.72 -7.07
N ASN A 283 4.44 -20.77 -6.18
CA ASN A 283 4.65 -21.02 -4.75
C ASN A 283 5.16 -22.44 -4.45
N LEU A 284 4.72 -23.44 -5.21
CA LEU A 284 5.21 -24.83 -5.07
C LEU A 284 6.70 -24.93 -5.38
N VAL A 285 7.18 -24.20 -6.40
CA VAL A 285 8.60 -24.20 -6.81
C VAL A 285 9.43 -23.26 -5.92
N ALA A 286 8.89 -22.10 -5.55
CA ALA A 286 9.60 -21.10 -4.73
C ALA A 286 9.75 -21.53 -3.26
N GLY A 287 8.80 -22.30 -2.72
CA GLY A 287 8.80 -22.76 -1.33
C GLY A 287 10.11 -23.47 -0.91
N PRO A 288 10.54 -24.54 -1.60
CA PRO A 288 11.80 -25.21 -1.32
C PRO A 288 13.02 -24.29 -1.36
N ILE A 289 13.08 -23.38 -2.34
CA ILE A 289 14.18 -22.42 -2.45
C ILE A 289 14.23 -21.53 -1.20
N LEU A 290 13.09 -20.96 -0.79
CA LEU A 290 13.01 -20.14 0.43
C LEU A 290 13.40 -20.91 1.69
N THR A 291 13.09 -22.21 1.80
CA THR A 291 13.48 -22.99 2.98
C THR A 291 14.98 -23.15 3.15
N VAL A 292 15.75 -23.08 2.06
CA VAL A 292 17.23 -23.12 2.07
C VAL A 292 17.81 -21.71 2.10
N LEU A 293 17.24 -20.80 1.32
CA LEU A 293 17.68 -19.42 1.23
C LEU A 293 17.59 -18.71 2.58
N GLN A 294 16.47 -18.86 3.30
CA GLN A 294 16.24 -18.10 4.52
C GLN A 294 17.29 -18.38 5.63
N PRO A 295 17.61 -19.64 5.98
CA PRO A 295 18.71 -19.93 6.90
C PRO A 295 20.05 -19.38 6.43
N THR A 296 20.36 -19.48 5.13
CA THR A 296 21.63 -18.99 4.57
C THR A 296 21.76 -17.47 4.72
N LEU A 297 20.70 -16.72 4.42
CA LEU A 297 20.67 -15.26 4.63
C LEU A 297 20.87 -14.89 6.11
N PHE A 298 20.19 -15.60 7.01
CA PHE A 298 20.34 -15.34 8.45
C PHE A 298 21.75 -15.66 8.95
N LEU A 299 22.35 -16.76 8.49
CA LEU A 299 23.68 -17.16 8.90
C LEU A 299 24.75 -16.18 8.37
N ALA A 300 24.60 -15.70 7.13
CA ALA A 300 25.45 -14.65 6.58
C ALA A 300 25.39 -13.37 7.42
N LEU A 301 24.19 -12.93 7.81
CA LEU A 301 24.02 -11.76 8.68
C LEU A 301 24.58 -11.99 10.09
N LEU A 302 24.36 -13.16 10.68
CA LEU A 302 24.87 -13.49 12.01
C LEU A 302 26.40 -13.52 12.04
N LEU A 303 27.02 -13.96 10.95
CA LEU A 303 28.48 -14.06 10.78
C LEU A 303 29.10 -12.84 10.10
N ALA A 304 28.34 -11.75 9.90
CA ALA A 304 28.85 -10.49 9.35
C ALA A 304 30.14 -9.97 10.03
N PRO A 305 30.37 -10.15 11.35
CA PRO A 305 31.65 -9.78 11.98
C PRO A 305 32.88 -10.58 11.50
N VAL A 306 32.67 -11.67 10.75
CA VAL A 306 33.71 -12.50 10.14
C VAL A 306 33.52 -12.43 8.61
N PRO A 307 34.01 -11.37 7.95
CA PRO A 307 33.68 -11.07 6.54
C PRO A 307 33.88 -12.25 5.58
N PRO A 308 34.99 -13.02 5.63
CA PRO A 308 35.18 -14.14 4.69
C PRO A 308 34.08 -15.20 4.76
N VAL A 309 33.52 -15.45 5.95
CA VAL A 309 32.45 -16.44 6.13
C VAL A 309 31.10 -15.86 5.74
N ALA A 310 30.85 -14.59 6.08
CA ALA A 310 29.64 -13.89 5.68
C ALA A 310 29.54 -13.77 4.15
N GLU A 311 30.62 -13.37 3.49
CA GLU A 311 30.73 -13.28 2.03
C GLU A 311 30.56 -14.64 1.36
N PHE A 312 31.17 -15.70 1.90
CA PHE A 312 30.97 -17.06 1.38
C PHE A 312 29.49 -17.46 1.40
N LEU A 313 28.79 -17.19 2.52
CA LEU A 313 27.36 -17.50 2.65
C LEU A 313 26.48 -16.59 1.79
N ALA A 314 26.85 -15.31 1.64
CA ALA A 314 26.16 -14.38 0.75
C ALA A 314 26.28 -14.82 -0.72
N ASN A 315 27.49 -15.20 -1.15
CA ASN A 315 27.74 -15.78 -2.47
C ASN A 315 26.99 -17.11 -2.67
N ALA A 316 26.83 -17.92 -1.63
CA ALA A 316 26.01 -19.13 -1.67
C ALA A 316 24.49 -18.82 -1.75
N ALA A 317 24.06 -17.68 -1.19
CA ALA A 317 22.68 -17.21 -1.27
C ALA A 317 22.34 -16.59 -2.63
N HIS A 318 23.31 -15.95 -3.30
CA HIS A 318 23.13 -15.29 -4.60
C HIS A 318 22.40 -16.15 -5.66
N PRO A 319 22.84 -17.39 -5.99
CA PRO A 319 22.14 -18.22 -6.97
C PRO A 319 20.72 -18.60 -6.53
N LEU A 320 20.46 -18.70 -5.23
CA LEU A 320 19.11 -18.95 -4.70
C LEU A 320 18.21 -17.71 -4.84
N LEU A 321 18.76 -16.51 -4.61
CA LEU A 321 18.08 -15.23 -4.85
C LEU A 321 17.76 -15.05 -6.35
N MET A 322 18.73 -15.33 -7.23
CA MET A 322 18.51 -15.31 -8.68
C MET A 322 17.46 -16.34 -9.11
N ALA A 323 17.50 -17.56 -8.59
CA ALA A 323 16.50 -18.59 -8.90
C ALA A 323 15.10 -18.18 -8.42
N PHE A 324 15.00 -17.61 -7.22
CA PHE A 324 13.76 -17.07 -6.67
C PHE A 324 13.20 -15.93 -7.55
N ASP A 325 14.04 -15.00 -7.98
CA ASP A 325 13.64 -13.92 -8.89
C ASP A 325 13.29 -14.42 -10.30
N GLY A 326 14.02 -15.43 -10.79
CA GLY A 326 13.75 -16.11 -12.05
C GLY A 326 12.37 -16.76 -12.10
N ILE A 327 11.90 -17.34 -10.98
CA ILE A 327 10.52 -17.84 -10.87
C ILE A 327 9.51 -16.69 -10.98
N ALA A 328 9.82 -15.52 -10.41
CA ALA A 328 8.96 -14.34 -10.52
C ALA A 328 8.89 -13.81 -11.95
N ILE A 329 10.02 -13.76 -12.65
CA ILE A 329 10.09 -13.40 -14.07
C ILE A 329 9.27 -14.38 -14.92
N ALA A 330 9.51 -15.69 -14.74
CA ALA A 330 8.82 -16.73 -15.49
C ALA A 330 7.31 -16.74 -15.23
N GLY A 331 6.90 -16.55 -13.97
CA GLY A 331 5.48 -16.45 -13.62
C GLY A 331 4.80 -15.21 -14.18
N ALA A 332 5.50 -14.08 -14.22
CA ALA A 332 4.98 -12.82 -14.75
C ALA A 332 4.92 -12.78 -16.29
N SER A 333 5.72 -13.60 -16.98
CA SER A 333 5.75 -13.67 -18.44
C SER A 333 4.73 -14.64 -19.04
N VAL A 334 4.07 -15.48 -18.22
CA VAL A 334 3.01 -16.39 -18.70
C VAL A 334 1.86 -15.58 -19.30
N PRO A 335 1.52 -15.77 -20.59
CA PRO A 335 0.38 -15.10 -21.21
C PRO A 335 -0.92 -15.46 -20.46
N ALA A 336 -1.70 -14.44 -20.10
CA ALA A 336 -2.89 -14.57 -19.25
C ALA A 336 -2.64 -15.27 -17.88
N GLY A 337 -1.38 -15.35 -17.43
CA GLY A 337 -1.01 -15.89 -16.12
C GLY A 337 -1.51 -15.04 -14.95
N SER A 338 -1.83 -13.77 -15.21
CA SER A 338 -2.56 -12.90 -14.31
C SER A 338 -3.72 -12.23 -15.02
N ILE A 339 -4.89 -12.20 -14.39
CA ILE A 339 -6.10 -11.57 -14.91
C ILE A 339 -6.31 -10.25 -14.18
N ALA A 340 -6.55 -9.17 -14.92
CA ALA A 340 -6.94 -7.89 -14.35
C ALA A 340 -8.38 -7.97 -13.81
N VAL A 341 -8.59 -7.48 -12.59
CA VAL A 341 -9.88 -7.49 -11.91
C VAL A 341 -10.22 -6.06 -11.49
N ILE A 342 -11.42 -5.63 -11.85
CA ILE A 342 -11.99 -4.34 -11.45
C ILE A 342 -12.55 -4.51 -10.04
N PRO A 343 -11.95 -3.90 -8.99
CA PRO A 343 -12.44 -4.06 -7.64
C PRO A 343 -13.77 -3.36 -7.48
N SER A 344 -14.83 -4.05 -7.04
CA SER A 344 -16.12 -3.42 -6.72
C SER A 344 -16.60 -3.88 -5.35
N LEU A 345 -17.44 -3.08 -4.68
CA LEU A 345 -17.97 -3.46 -3.37
C LEU A 345 -18.80 -4.75 -3.47
N ILE A 346 -19.55 -4.92 -4.55
CA ILE A 346 -20.32 -6.14 -4.85
C ILE A 346 -19.37 -7.32 -5.01
N ALA A 347 -18.27 -7.15 -5.74
CA ALA A 347 -17.28 -8.21 -5.91
C ALA A 347 -16.56 -8.53 -4.60
N ALA A 348 -16.24 -7.54 -3.77
CA ALA A 348 -15.66 -7.72 -2.45
C ALA A 348 -16.60 -8.48 -1.51
N ALA A 349 -17.89 -8.13 -1.48
CA ALA A 349 -18.89 -8.83 -0.69
C ALA A 349 -19.11 -10.27 -1.17
N GLY A 350 -19.30 -10.47 -2.48
CA GLY A 350 -19.48 -11.80 -3.08
C GLY A 350 -18.29 -12.71 -2.84
N SER A 351 -17.08 -12.18 -3.01
CA SER A 351 -15.84 -12.92 -2.76
C SER A 351 -15.60 -13.18 -1.27
N GLY A 352 -15.93 -12.26 -0.36
CA GLY A 352 -15.90 -12.49 1.08
C GLY A 352 -16.82 -13.65 1.52
N CYS A 353 -18.05 -13.67 1.00
CA CYS A 353 -18.97 -14.80 1.18
C CYS A 353 -18.40 -16.11 0.62
N ALA A 354 -17.73 -16.06 -0.53
CA ALA A 354 -17.09 -17.22 -1.13
C ALA A 354 -15.92 -17.76 -0.30
N VAL A 355 -15.06 -16.88 0.22
CA VAL A 355 -13.93 -17.23 1.09
C VAL A 355 -14.42 -17.92 2.36
N ALA A 356 -15.40 -17.32 3.05
CA ALA A 356 -15.98 -17.90 4.26
C ALA A 356 -16.62 -19.27 3.99
N SER A 357 -17.38 -19.38 2.89
CA SER A 357 -18.05 -20.63 2.53
C SER A 357 -17.05 -21.71 2.12
N LEU A 358 -15.98 -21.37 1.40
CA LEU A 358 -14.94 -22.32 1.01
C LEU A 358 -14.16 -22.86 2.22
N LEU A 359 -13.87 -22.00 3.21
CA LEU A 359 -13.28 -22.43 4.48
C LEU A 359 -14.18 -23.45 5.19
N VAL A 360 -15.49 -23.16 5.26
CA VAL A 360 -16.47 -24.09 5.84
C VAL A 360 -16.53 -25.39 5.04
N ALA A 361 -16.52 -25.33 3.71
CA ALA A 361 -16.54 -26.52 2.85
C ALA A 361 -15.35 -27.45 3.08
N CYS A 362 -14.16 -26.92 3.32
CA CYS A 362 -12.96 -27.73 3.56
C CYS A 362 -13.06 -28.57 4.84
N VAL A 363 -13.80 -28.10 5.85
CA VAL A 363 -13.87 -28.73 7.17
C VAL A 363 -15.21 -29.46 7.40
N ALA A 364 -16.29 -29.03 6.74
CA ALA A 364 -17.62 -29.58 6.90
C ALA A 364 -17.71 -31.06 6.51
N ARG A 365 -18.59 -31.81 7.19
CA ARG A 365 -18.91 -33.21 6.83
C ARG A 365 -19.71 -33.29 5.52
N TYR A 366 -20.53 -32.28 5.24
CA TYR A 366 -21.37 -32.17 4.05
C TYR A 366 -21.02 -30.90 3.27
N PRO A 367 -19.99 -30.92 2.40
CA PRO A 367 -19.42 -29.73 1.79
C PRO A 367 -20.28 -29.12 0.68
N MET A 368 -21.29 -29.83 0.16
CA MET A 368 -22.03 -29.36 -1.03
C MET A 368 -22.73 -28.02 -0.84
N ARG A 369 -23.40 -27.78 0.30
CA ARG A 369 -24.05 -26.49 0.58
C ARG A 369 -23.07 -25.32 0.58
N PRO A 370 -21.97 -25.34 1.37
CA PRO A 370 -21.00 -24.26 1.33
C PRO A 370 -20.26 -24.15 -0.01
N VAL A 371 -20.06 -25.24 -0.76
CA VAL A 371 -19.53 -25.18 -2.14
C VAL A 371 -20.46 -24.42 -3.07
N VAL A 372 -21.78 -24.66 -3.00
CA VAL A 372 -22.76 -23.93 -3.82
C VAL A 372 -22.77 -22.45 -3.45
N VAL A 373 -22.77 -22.10 -2.16
CA VAL A 373 -22.68 -20.69 -1.72
C VAL A 373 -21.38 -20.05 -2.19
N ALA A 374 -20.26 -20.78 -2.14
CA ALA A 374 -18.99 -20.29 -2.65
C ALA A 374 -19.03 -20.05 -4.17
N ALA A 375 -19.61 -20.97 -4.94
CA ALA A 375 -19.78 -20.82 -6.38
C ALA A 375 -20.67 -19.62 -6.73
N CYS A 376 -21.79 -19.41 -6.02
CA CYS A 376 -22.64 -18.24 -6.19
C CYS A 376 -21.90 -16.94 -5.83
N GLY A 377 -21.15 -16.91 -4.74
CA GLY A 377 -20.34 -15.76 -4.34
C GLY A 377 -19.26 -15.41 -5.36
N LEU A 378 -18.58 -16.42 -5.91
CA LEU A 378 -17.60 -16.24 -6.99
C LEU A 378 -18.27 -15.76 -8.29
N ALA A 379 -19.45 -16.26 -8.64
CA ALA A 379 -20.20 -15.79 -9.80
C ALA A 379 -20.60 -14.32 -9.66
N VAL A 380 -21.08 -13.91 -8.47
CA VAL A 380 -21.34 -12.49 -8.16
C VAL A 380 -20.06 -11.67 -8.25
N ALA A 381 -18.93 -12.19 -7.77
CA ALA A 381 -17.64 -11.50 -7.87
C ALA A 381 -17.13 -11.36 -9.30
N ALA A 382 -17.37 -12.35 -10.16
CA ALA A 382 -16.95 -12.33 -11.56
C ALA A 382 -17.85 -11.45 -12.43
N TRP A 383 -19.17 -11.45 -12.19
CA TRP A 383 -20.14 -10.73 -13.02
C TRP A 383 -20.52 -9.36 -12.48
N GLY A 384 -20.44 -9.15 -11.17
CA GLY A 384 -20.75 -7.87 -10.54
C GLY A 384 -20.01 -6.68 -11.17
N PRO A 385 -18.70 -6.77 -11.46
CA PRO A 385 -17.95 -5.69 -12.12
C PRO A 385 -18.36 -5.44 -13.58
N LEU A 386 -18.98 -6.41 -14.26
CA LEU A 386 -19.49 -6.22 -15.62
C LEU A 386 -20.78 -5.38 -15.63
N VAL A 387 -21.47 -5.28 -14.50
CA VAL A 387 -22.57 -4.34 -14.30
C VAL A 387 -21.96 -2.96 -14.19
N ARG A 388 -21.86 -2.26 -15.33
CA ARG A 388 -21.39 -0.87 -15.35
C ARG A 388 -22.27 -0.05 -14.40
N PRO A 389 -21.68 0.76 -13.50
CA PRO A 389 -22.48 1.66 -12.70
C PRO A 389 -23.33 2.53 -13.64
N PRO A 390 -24.60 2.77 -13.30
CA PRO A 390 -25.46 3.59 -14.13
C PRO A 390 -24.78 4.94 -14.33
N VAL A 391 -24.70 5.35 -15.59
CA VAL A 391 -24.17 6.65 -15.97
C VAL A 391 -25.16 7.69 -15.45
N SER A 392 -24.72 8.60 -14.58
CA SER A 392 -25.58 9.62 -13.96
C SER A 392 -26.11 10.64 -14.96
N GLY A 393 -25.48 10.76 -16.13
CA GLY A 393 -25.72 11.84 -17.10
C GLY A 393 -25.13 13.19 -16.68
N GLU A 394 -24.42 13.22 -15.55
CA GLU A 394 -23.73 14.37 -14.98
C GLU A 394 -22.23 14.26 -15.20
N MET A 395 -21.55 15.40 -15.28
CA MET A 395 -20.09 15.47 -15.21
C MET A 395 -19.66 15.54 -13.74
N GLU A 396 -18.59 14.82 -13.39
CA GLU A 396 -18.00 14.83 -12.05
C GLU A 396 -16.55 15.32 -12.12
N MET A 397 -16.13 16.22 -11.23
CA MET A 397 -14.73 16.57 -10.98
C MET A 397 -14.33 16.06 -9.60
N HIS A 398 -13.35 15.17 -9.54
CA HIS A 398 -12.83 14.58 -8.32
C HIS A 398 -11.44 15.14 -8.04
N VAL A 399 -11.31 15.96 -7.00
CA VAL A 399 -10.01 16.41 -6.50
C VAL A 399 -9.58 15.45 -5.41
N LEU A 400 -8.62 14.57 -5.74
CA LEU A 400 -8.22 13.49 -4.85
C LEU A 400 -7.30 14.00 -3.74
N ASP A 401 -7.45 13.39 -2.56
CA ASP A 401 -6.48 13.58 -1.48
C ASP A 401 -5.28 12.65 -1.72
N VAL A 402 -4.22 13.21 -2.32
CA VAL A 402 -2.94 12.55 -2.58
C VAL A 402 -1.83 13.02 -1.65
N GLY A 403 -2.18 13.70 -0.55
CA GLY A 403 -1.25 14.46 0.28
C GLY A 403 -0.88 15.79 -0.38
N GLN A 404 0.42 16.12 -0.37
CA GLN A 404 0.91 17.30 -1.10
C GLN A 404 1.00 16.98 -2.60
N GLY A 405 0.39 17.83 -3.43
CA GLY A 405 0.32 17.69 -4.89
C GLY A 405 -1.10 17.74 -5.44
N ASP A 406 -1.22 17.64 -6.77
CA ASP A 406 -2.50 17.62 -7.47
C ASP A 406 -2.77 16.26 -8.14
N ALA A 407 -4.02 15.81 -8.04
CA ALA A 407 -4.56 14.72 -8.83
C ALA A 407 -6.07 14.92 -9.02
N ILE A 408 -6.46 15.34 -10.22
CA ILE A 408 -7.83 15.75 -10.53
C ILE A 408 -8.38 14.82 -11.61
N LEU A 409 -9.52 14.20 -11.34
CA LEU A 409 -10.17 13.29 -12.29
C LEU A 409 -11.50 13.88 -12.75
N LEU A 410 -11.67 14.06 -14.05
CA LEU A 410 -12.93 14.48 -14.64
C LEU A 410 -13.63 13.25 -15.20
N ARG A 411 -14.80 12.93 -14.68
CA ARG A 411 -15.67 11.89 -15.19
C ARG A 411 -16.72 12.52 -16.10
N THR A 412 -16.77 12.09 -17.35
CA THR A 412 -17.78 12.58 -18.29
C THR A 412 -19.16 12.05 -17.94
N ASP A 413 -20.18 12.66 -18.55
CA ASP A 413 -21.56 12.22 -18.51
C ASP A 413 -21.81 10.85 -19.17
N ARG A 414 -20.77 10.20 -19.71
CA ARG A 414 -20.78 8.82 -20.22
C ARG A 414 -19.86 7.88 -19.42
N GLY A 415 -19.23 8.37 -18.37
CA GLY A 415 -18.37 7.60 -17.48
C GLY A 415 -16.93 7.39 -17.98
N ARG A 416 -16.48 8.14 -19.00
CA ARG A 416 -15.07 8.19 -19.42
C ARG A 416 -14.30 9.16 -18.54
N TRP A 417 -12.99 8.99 -18.44
CA TRP A 417 -12.12 9.78 -17.57
C TRP A 417 -11.16 10.66 -18.36
N ILE A 418 -10.98 11.90 -17.89
CA ILE A 418 -9.82 12.74 -18.19
C ILE A 418 -9.05 12.88 -16.87
N VAL A 419 -7.78 12.51 -16.86
CA VAL A 419 -6.90 12.64 -15.69
C VAL A 419 -6.07 13.89 -15.85
N VAL A 420 -6.03 14.74 -14.84
CA VAL A 420 -5.18 15.93 -14.78
C VAL A 420 -4.26 15.78 -13.56
N ASP A 421 -2.96 15.70 -13.82
CA ASP A 421 -1.90 15.40 -12.85
C ASP A 421 -2.02 14.03 -12.15
N ALA A 422 -0.92 13.62 -11.51
CA ALA A 422 -0.77 12.30 -10.93
C ALA A 422 -0.17 12.27 -9.52
N GLY A 423 -0.15 13.40 -8.81
CA GLY A 423 0.34 13.53 -7.46
C GLY A 423 1.83 13.18 -7.32
N ARG A 424 2.30 13.16 -6.07
CA ARG A 424 3.72 12.93 -5.75
C ARG A 424 4.21 11.48 -5.89
N SER A 425 5.50 11.33 -6.16
CA SER A 425 6.24 10.09 -5.94
C SER A 425 7.07 10.14 -4.65
N TRP A 426 7.43 8.97 -4.13
CA TRP A 426 8.35 8.81 -3.00
C TRP A 426 9.17 7.53 -3.20
N SER A 427 10.15 7.27 -2.32
CA SER A 427 11.12 6.18 -2.50
C SER A 427 10.53 4.78 -2.69
N THR A 428 9.28 4.56 -2.26
CA THR A 428 8.65 3.22 -2.24
C THR A 428 7.41 3.11 -3.12
N GLY A 429 7.00 4.20 -3.80
CA GLY A 429 5.77 4.23 -4.57
C GLY A 429 5.38 5.62 -5.02
N ASP A 430 4.15 5.74 -5.52
CA ASP A 430 3.62 6.98 -6.08
C ASP A 430 2.11 7.10 -5.85
N ALA A 431 1.59 8.32 -5.96
CA ALA A 431 0.17 8.64 -5.82
C ALA A 431 -0.68 7.96 -6.92
N GLY A 432 -0.12 7.77 -8.11
CA GLY A 432 -0.70 7.02 -9.21
C GLY A 432 -1.12 5.60 -8.81
N ARG A 433 -0.20 4.80 -8.28
CA ARG A 433 -0.41 3.40 -7.86
C ARG A 433 -1.26 3.28 -6.61
N SER A 434 -1.05 4.17 -5.64
CA SER A 434 -1.70 4.08 -4.33
C SER A 434 -3.12 4.63 -4.32
N THR A 435 -3.40 5.64 -5.15
CA THR A 435 -4.64 6.42 -5.07
C THR A 435 -5.39 6.43 -6.40
N ILE A 436 -4.77 6.93 -7.48
CA ILE A 436 -5.46 7.24 -8.74
C ILE A 436 -5.94 5.97 -9.46
N ILE A 437 -5.04 5.02 -9.72
CA ILE A 437 -5.35 3.77 -10.43
C ILE A 437 -6.44 2.99 -9.66
N PRO A 438 -6.33 2.74 -8.34
CA PRO A 438 -7.39 2.10 -7.60
C PRO A 438 -8.71 2.88 -7.62
N TYR A 439 -8.66 4.22 -7.61
CA TYR A 439 -9.87 5.07 -7.62
C TYR A 439 -10.66 4.93 -8.92
N ILE A 440 -9.98 4.98 -10.07
CA ILE A 440 -10.57 4.81 -11.39
C ILE A 440 -11.04 3.36 -11.57
N MET A 441 -10.19 2.38 -11.25
CA MET A 441 -10.55 0.96 -11.36
C MET A 441 -11.78 0.62 -10.53
N ARG A 442 -11.96 1.19 -9.34
CA ARG A 442 -13.18 0.94 -8.53
C ARG A 442 -14.47 1.47 -9.14
N ARG A 443 -14.39 2.52 -9.95
CA ARG A 443 -15.54 3.16 -10.59
C ARG A 443 -15.77 2.70 -12.01
N GLY A 444 -14.77 2.07 -12.62
CA GLY A 444 -14.76 1.67 -14.02
C GLY A 444 -14.78 2.88 -14.96
N GLY A 445 -14.62 2.61 -16.25
CA GLY A 445 -14.52 3.62 -17.29
C GLY A 445 -13.12 3.66 -17.91
N GLU A 446 -13.09 4.00 -19.20
CA GLU A 446 -11.85 4.20 -19.94
C GLU A 446 -11.26 5.58 -19.63
N VAL A 447 -9.93 5.68 -19.63
CA VAL A 447 -9.25 6.96 -19.58
C VAL A 447 -9.06 7.47 -21.00
N ALA A 448 -9.81 8.48 -21.40
CA ALA A 448 -9.74 9.06 -22.73
C ALA A 448 -8.48 9.92 -22.90
N ALA A 449 -8.08 10.64 -21.86
CA ALA A 449 -6.91 11.49 -21.90
C ALA A 449 -6.22 11.63 -20.53
N PHE A 450 -4.92 11.85 -20.57
CA PHE A 450 -4.11 12.27 -19.44
C PHE A 450 -3.49 13.63 -19.78
N VAL A 451 -3.61 14.60 -18.88
CA VAL A 451 -3.07 15.96 -19.01
C VAL A 451 -2.13 16.19 -17.85
N LEU A 452 -0.91 16.63 -18.11
CA LEU A 452 0.04 17.01 -17.08
C LEU A 452 0.17 18.54 -17.08
N SER A 453 -0.03 19.16 -15.92
CA SER A 453 0.13 20.60 -15.74
C SER A 453 1.59 21.00 -15.96
N HIS A 454 2.50 20.40 -15.18
CA HIS A 454 3.93 20.65 -15.25
C HIS A 454 4.74 19.49 -14.64
N ALA A 455 6.07 19.55 -14.76
CA ALA A 455 6.98 18.42 -14.52
C ALA A 455 7.44 18.24 -13.06
N HIS A 456 6.87 18.97 -12.09
CA HIS A 456 7.27 18.82 -10.69
C HIS A 456 6.82 17.51 -10.06
N ALA A 457 7.56 17.09 -9.04
CA ALA A 457 7.47 15.77 -8.46
C ALA A 457 6.08 15.48 -7.88
N ASP A 458 5.39 16.49 -7.38
CA ASP A 458 4.05 16.46 -6.78
C ASP A 458 2.89 16.54 -7.78
N HIS A 459 3.19 16.67 -9.07
CA HIS A 459 2.22 16.58 -10.17
C HIS A 459 2.53 15.39 -11.09
N ALA A 460 3.78 15.26 -11.54
CA ALA A 460 4.21 14.23 -12.47
C ALA A 460 4.60 12.90 -11.79
N GLY A 461 4.73 12.88 -10.46
CA GLY A 461 5.28 11.75 -9.71
C GLY A 461 4.63 10.40 -9.99
N GLY A 462 3.30 10.36 -10.11
CA GLY A 462 2.54 9.16 -10.47
C GLY A 462 2.30 8.93 -11.96
N ALA A 463 2.72 9.84 -12.84
CA ALA A 463 2.25 9.90 -14.24
C ALA A 463 2.64 8.64 -15.02
N GLY A 464 3.90 8.21 -14.95
CA GLY A 464 4.37 6.99 -15.63
C GLY A 464 3.64 5.73 -15.17
N SER A 465 3.28 5.65 -13.89
CA SER A 465 2.47 4.55 -13.34
C SER A 465 1.05 4.56 -13.90
N VAL A 466 0.39 5.73 -13.94
CA VAL A 466 -0.97 5.90 -14.47
C VAL A 466 -1.02 5.57 -15.96
N ILE A 467 -0.08 6.08 -16.76
CA ILE A 467 -0.03 5.88 -18.21
C ILE A 467 0.12 4.39 -18.56
N ARG A 468 1.05 3.67 -17.92
CA ARG A 468 1.25 2.23 -18.19
C ARG A 468 0.05 1.38 -17.81
N ALA A 469 -0.59 1.70 -16.68
CA ALA A 469 -1.67 0.91 -16.12
C ALA A 469 -3.01 1.15 -16.81
N LEU A 470 -3.34 2.42 -17.12
CA LEU A 470 -4.65 2.81 -17.64
C LEU A 470 -4.65 3.08 -19.14
N ARG A 471 -3.48 3.26 -19.77
CA ARG A 471 -3.30 3.47 -21.21
C ARG A 471 -4.26 4.53 -21.78
N PRO A 472 -4.11 5.80 -21.37
CA PRO A 472 -4.97 6.87 -21.86
C PRO A 472 -4.95 6.96 -23.39
N GLY A 473 -6.05 7.38 -24.01
CA GLY A 473 -6.11 7.57 -25.46
C GLY A 473 -5.10 8.59 -26.00
N THR A 474 -4.90 9.69 -25.27
CA THR A 474 -3.90 10.74 -25.56
C THR A 474 -3.23 11.25 -24.29
N PHE A 475 -1.97 11.67 -24.37
CA PHE A 475 -1.23 12.34 -23.30
C PHE A 475 -0.89 13.77 -23.73
N TRP A 476 -1.29 14.77 -22.93
CA TRP A 476 -1.08 16.19 -23.17
C TRP A 476 -0.19 16.83 -22.11
N ASP A 477 0.74 17.70 -22.50
CA ASP A 477 1.51 18.57 -21.60
C ASP A 477 2.05 19.83 -22.30
N ALA A 478 2.67 20.72 -21.54
CA ALA A 478 3.27 21.96 -22.03
C ALA A 478 4.56 21.79 -22.88
N ALA A 479 5.12 20.57 -22.95
CA ALA A 479 6.43 20.27 -23.54
C ALA A 479 7.59 21.10 -22.96
N PHE A 480 7.55 21.45 -21.67
CA PHE A 480 8.59 22.28 -21.05
C PHE A 480 9.94 21.53 -21.01
N PRO A 481 11.02 22.09 -21.60
CA PRO A 481 12.30 21.40 -21.75
C PRO A 481 13.15 21.47 -20.47
N GLN A 482 12.65 20.91 -19.37
CA GLN A 482 13.46 20.59 -18.19
C GLN A 482 13.41 19.08 -17.91
N GLY A 483 14.57 18.44 -18.09
CA GLY A 483 14.77 17.01 -17.85
C GLY A 483 14.78 16.69 -16.37
N SER A 484 13.60 16.52 -15.78
CA SER A 484 13.47 15.79 -14.52
C SER A 484 13.35 14.30 -14.83
N GLY A 485 14.02 13.44 -14.05
CA GLY A 485 13.91 11.99 -14.25
C GLY A 485 12.46 11.46 -14.10
N ILE A 486 11.59 12.22 -13.42
CA ILE A 486 10.16 11.92 -13.29
C ILE A 486 9.42 12.18 -14.61
N TYR A 487 9.72 13.31 -15.26
CA TYR A 487 9.11 13.66 -16.55
C TYR A 487 9.57 12.72 -17.67
N ASP A 488 10.87 12.40 -17.71
CA ASP A 488 11.43 11.42 -18.66
C ASP A 488 10.74 10.05 -18.53
N GLU A 489 10.41 9.65 -17.30
CA GLU A 489 9.72 8.41 -17.01
C GLU A 489 8.26 8.42 -17.50
N ALA A 490 7.57 9.56 -17.43
CA ALA A 490 6.22 9.73 -18.00
C ALA A 490 6.24 9.64 -19.54
N LEU A 491 7.18 10.31 -20.19
CA LEU A 491 7.36 10.23 -21.65
C LEU A 491 7.74 8.82 -22.10
N ARG A 492 8.64 8.15 -21.37
CA ARG A 492 9.01 6.75 -21.63
C ARG A 492 7.79 5.84 -21.49
N ALA A 493 7.00 5.99 -20.43
CA ALA A 493 5.79 5.22 -20.23
C ALA A 493 4.77 5.40 -21.37
N ALA A 494 4.60 6.63 -21.88
CA ALA A 494 3.73 6.90 -23.01
C ALA A 494 4.20 6.19 -24.28
N ARG A 495 5.50 6.31 -24.59
CA ARG A 495 6.13 5.62 -25.73
C ARG A 495 6.01 4.10 -25.64
N GLU A 496 6.33 3.51 -24.48
CA GLU A 496 6.25 2.06 -24.23
C GLU A 496 4.81 1.54 -24.35
N SER A 497 3.83 2.35 -23.97
CA SER A 497 2.42 1.99 -23.96
C SER A 497 1.71 2.29 -25.29
N GLY A 498 2.39 2.91 -26.26
CA GLY A 498 1.82 3.34 -27.53
C GLY A 498 0.79 4.47 -27.40
N VAL A 499 0.90 5.28 -26.35
CA VAL A 499 0.03 6.44 -26.11
C VAL A 499 0.56 7.62 -26.93
N GLU A 500 -0.32 8.24 -27.71
CA GLU A 500 0.02 9.43 -28.49
C GLU A 500 0.23 10.63 -27.55
N TRP A 501 1.41 11.24 -27.64
CA TRP A 501 1.74 12.46 -26.91
C TRP A 501 1.46 13.69 -27.79
N GLN A 502 0.83 14.70 -27.22
CA GLN A 502 0.49 15.96 -27.86
C GLN A 502 0.92 17.13 -26.98
N ARG A 503 1.61 18.09 -27.58
CA ARG A 503 1.90 19.36 -26.92
C ARG A 503 0.63 20.19 -26.82
N VAL A 504 0.46 20.88 -25.71
CA VAL A 504 -0.56 21.90 -25.52
C VAL A 504 -0.05 23.25 -26.02
N ASP A 505 -0.85 23.90 -26.86
CA ASP A 505 -0.73 25.33 -27.19
C ASP A 505 -2.03 26.10 -26.82
N PRO A 506 -1.95 27.42 -26.56
CA PRO A 506 -3.12 28.21 -26.21
C PRO A 506 -4.17 28.19 -27.33
N GLY A 507 -5.41 27.86 -26.97
CA GLY A 507 -6.52 27.74 -27.91
C GLY A 507 -6.85 26.31 -28.33
N ASP A 508 -5.93 25.36 -28.09
CA ASP A 508 -6.21 23.94 -28.26
C ASP A 508 -7.39 23.49 -27.40
N SER A 509 -8.08 22.44 -27.85
CA SER A 509 -9.21 21.90 -27.12
C SER A 509 -9.29 20.39 -27.22
N LEU A 510 -9.44 19.75 -26.07
CA LEU A 510 -9.75 18.34 -25.90
C LEU A 510 -11.24 18.20 -25.60
N THR A 511 -11.98 17.42 -26.39
CA THR A 511 -13.39 17.13 -26.13
C THR A 511 -13.60 15.63 -25.94
N VAL A 512 -14.17 15.26 -24.80
CA VAL A 512 -14.55 13.88 -24.48
C VAL A 512 -16.02 13.89 -24.07
N ASP A 513 -16.86 13.21 -24.86
CA ASP A 513 -18.31 13.28 -24.75
C ASP A 513 -18.81 14.73 -24.84
N ARG A 514 -19.53 15.24 -23.83
CA ARG A 514 -19.98 16.64 -23.75
C ARG A 514 -19.06 17.53 -22.91
N VAL A 515 -17.92 17.00 -22.44
CA VAL A 515 -16.94 17.76 -21.65
C VAL A 515 -15.89 18.31 -22.61
N THR A 516 -15.74 19.63 -22.64
CA THR A 516 -14.71 20.31 -23.45
C THR A 516 -13.71 20.97 -22.52
N MET A 517 -12.44 20.60 -22.63
CA MET A 517 -11.31 21.23 -21.97
C MET A 517 -10.58 22.10 -22.99
N ARG A 518 -10.56 23.42 -22.78
CA ARG A 518 -9.85 24.39 -23.61
C ARG A 518 -8.60 24.87 -22.89
N PHE A 519 -7.46 24.74 -23.54
CA PHE A 519 -6.18 25.17 -22.98
C PHE A 519 -5.97 26.66 -23.19
N LEU A 520 -5.57 27.35 -22.12
CA LEU A 520 -5.30 28.79 -22.10
C LEU A 520 -3.80 29.10 -22.09
N ALA A 521 -3.00 28.21 -21.52
CA ALA A 521 -1.56 28.37 -21.32
C ALA A 521 -0.90 26.98 -21.34
N PRO A 522 0.43 26.91 -21.59
CA PRO A 522 1.34 28.03 -21.82
C PRO A 522 1.58 28.35 -23.30
N ASP A 523 1.84 29.62 -23.62
CA ASP A 523 2.26 30.05 -24.97
C ASP A 523 3.74 29.74 -25.22
N SER A 524 4.08 29.19 -26.39
CA SER A 524 5.43 28.73 -26.72
C SER A 524 6.51 29.83 -26.63
N LEU A 525 6.17 31.09 -26.91
CA LEU A 525 7.09 32.24 -26.79
C LEU A 525 7.24 32.68 -25.34
N TRP A 526 6.14 32.71 -24.57
CA TRP A 526 6.19 32.94 -23.13
C TRP A 526 7.09 31.90 -22.46
N THR A 527 6.83 30.62 -22.73
CA THR A 527 7.60 29.49 -22.18
C THR A 527 9.09 29.58 -22.45
N SER A 528 9.51 30.09 -23.62
CA SER A 528 10.93 30.24 -23.96
C SER A 528 11.68 31.27 -23.10
N THR A 529 10.96 32.13 -22.39
CA THR A 529 11.52 33.17 -21.51
C THR A 529 11.58 32.74 -20.04
N LEU A 530 11.04 31.57 -19.71
CA LEU A 530 10.90 31.10 -18.34
C LEU A 530 12.01 30.16 -17.92
N SER A 531 12.36 30.22 -16.64
CA SER A 531 13.27 29.28 -15.98
C SER A 531 12.56 28.34 -15.01
N ASP A 532 11.35 28.66 -14.56
CA ASP A 532 10.58 27.88 -13.61
C ASP A 532 9.49 27.06 -14.34
N PRO A 533 9.42 25.73 -14.16
CA PRO A 533 8.32 24.91 -14.67
C PRO A 533 6.94 25.31 -14.14
N ASN A 534 6.84 25.91 -12.95
CA ASN A 534 5.58 26.39 -12.40
C ASN A 534 4.93 27.44 -13.28
N ASP A 535 5.75 28.34 -13.84
CA ASP A 535 5.35 29.43 -14.75
C ASP A 535 5.01 28.95 -16.18
N ALA A 536 5.17 27.64 -16.42
CA ALA A 536 4.79 26.96 -17.65
C ALA A 536 3.65 25.95 -17.43
N SER A 537 2.78 26.21 -16.44
CA SER A 537 1.67 25.32 -16.13
C SER A 537 0.69 25.20 -17.30
N THR A 538 0.23 23.98 -17.58
CA THR A 538 -0.91 23.76 -18.49
C THR A 538 -2.20 24.22 -17.79
N ILE A 539 -2.68 25.39 -18.17
CA ILE A 539 -3.92 25.97 -17.64
C ILE A 539 -5.08 25.67 -18.58
N ALA A 540 -6.20 25.20 -18.03
CA ALA A 540 -7.36 24.86 -18.83
C ALA A 540 -8.70 25.26 -18.19
N VAL A 541 -9.64 25.66 -19.05
CA VAL A 541 -11.06 25.79 -18.69
C VAL A 541 -11.79 24.54 -19.16
N VAL A 542 -12.40 23.85 -18.21
CA VAL A 542 -13.30 22.72 -18.48
C VAL A 542 -14.72 23.24 -18.49
N GLN A 543 -15.46 22.91 -19.55
CA GLN A 543 -16.84 23.32 -19.73
C GLN A 543 -17.75 22.10 -19.94
N PHE A 544 -18.89 22.11 -19.26
CA PHE A 544 -19.99 21.17 -19.46
C PHE A 544 -21.30 21.95 -19.32
N GLY A 545 -22.06 22.10 -20.42
CA GLY A 545 -23.19 23.03 -20.45
C GLY A 545 -22.74 24.47 -20.21
N THR A 546 -23.34 25.14 -19.24
CA THR A 546 -22.95 26.49 -18.77
C THR A 546 -21.94 26.45 -17.62
N ALA A 547 -21.74 25.31 -16.96
CA ALA A 547 -20.80 25.17 -15.86
C ALA A 547 -19.34 25.23 -16.35
N ARG A 548 -18.52 26.03 -15.67
CA ARG A 548 -17.11 26.27 -16.00
C ARG A 548 -16.20 26.00 -14.80
N PHE A 549 -15.13 25.26 -15.04
CA PHE A 549 -14.10 24.92 -14.06
C PHE A 549 -12.75 25.42 -14.58
N LEU A 550 -12.00 26.16 -13.77
CA LEU A 550 -10.66 26.62 -14.11
C LEU A 550 -9.62 25.80 -13.34
N LEU A 551 -8.69 25.18 -14.07
CA LEU A 551 -7.58 24.40 -13.52
C LEU A 551 -6.28 25.17 -13.74
N MET A 552 -5.62 25.58 -12.66
CA MET A 552 -4.46 26.47 -12.71
C MET A 552 -3.10 25.76 -12.58
N GLY A 553 -3.06 24.48 -12.20
CA GLY A 553 -1.79 23.84 -11.82
C GLY A 553 -1.08 24.64 -10.73
N ASP A 554 0.19 24.95 -10.96
CA ASP A 554 1.02 25.75 -10.05
C ASP A 554 1.35 27.15 -10.57
N ALA A 555 0.51 27.65 -11.47
CA ALA A 555 0.63 28.99 -12.02
C ALA A 555 0.65 30.06 -10.92
N GLU A 556 1.62 30.97 -11.02
CA GLU A 556 1.82 32.09 -10.10
C GLU A 556 1.31 33.42 -10.70
N ALA A 557 1.46 34.51 -9.94
CA ALA A 557 0.95 35.83 -10.30
C ALA A 557 1.38 36.34 -11.70
N ALA A 558 2.55 35.95 -12.20
CA ALA A 558 3.02 36.33 -13.53
C ALA A 558 2.16 35.70 -14.64
N GLU A 559 1.84 34.41 -14.53
CA GLU A 559 0.94 33.71 -15.44
C GLU A 559 -0.50 34.24 -15.33
N GLU A 560 -0.96 34.52 -14.11
CA GLU A 560 -2.27 35.13 -13.88
C GLU A 560 -2.39 36.47 -14.61
N GLU A 561 -1.39 37.34 -14.49
CA GLU A 561 -1.38 38.63 -15.17
C GLU A 561 -1.37 38.44 -16.70
N TRP A 562 -0.58 37.49 -17.21
CA TRP A 562 -0.55 37.17 -18.62
C TRP A 562 -1.94 36.73 -19.12
N LEU A 563 -2.62 35.83 -18.41
CA LEU A 563 -3.98 35.38 -18.74
C LEU A 563 -4.99 36.54 -18.76
N LEU A 564 -4.90 37.45 -17.79
CA LEU A 564 -5.78 38.62 -17.72
C LEU A 564 -5.61 39.53 -18.95
N ARG A 565 -4.38 39.68 -19.45
CA ARG A 565 -4.10 40.43 -20.69
C ARG A 565 -4.68 39.76 -21.93
N GLN A 566 -4.82 38.42 -21.93
CA GLN A 566 -5.47 37.67 -23.01
C GLN A 566 -7.00 37.79 -23.01
N GLY A 567 -7.60 38.33 -21.94
CA GLY A 567 -9.01 38.69 -21.83
C GLY A 567 -9.70 38.08 -20.61
N ARG A 568 -10.27 38.94 -19.75
CA ARG A 568 -10.93 38.56 -18.48
C ARG A 568 -12.01 37.47 -18.63
N ASN A 569 -12.81 37.52 -19.70
CA ASN A 569 -13.90 36.54 -19.91
C ASN A 569 -13.39 35.10 -20.18
N LYS A 570 -12.10 34.94 -20.52
CA LYS A 570 -11.50 33.62 -20.72
C LYS A 570 -11.30 32.87 -19.41
N VAL A 571 -11.05 33.57 -18.30
CA VAL A 571 -10.76 32.98 -16.98
C VAL A 571 -11.97 32.87 -16.06
N ALA A 572 -13.12 33.47 -16.40
CA ALA A 572 -14.34 33.34 -15.61
C ALA A 572 -14.73 31.86 -15.41
N ALA A 573 -15.00 31.45 -14.17
CA ALA A 573 -15.35 30.07 -13.83
C ALA A 573 -16.18 29.99 -12.55
N ASP A 574 -17.06 28.99 -12.44
CA ASP A 574 -17.86 28.74 -11.24
C ASP A 574 -17.01 28.04 -10.17
N VAL A 575 -16.09 27.18 -10.60
CA VAL A 575 -15.18 26.44 -9.74
C VAL A 575 -13.74 26.74 -10.13
N LEU A 576 -12.93 27.12 -9.15
CA LEU A 576 -11.49 27.34 -9.31
C LEU A 576 -10.71 26.26 -8.56
N LYS A 577 -9.87 25.48 -9.25
CA LYS A 577 -8.73 24.84 -8.59
C LYS A 577 -7.65 25.89 -8.43
N VAL A 578 -7.45 26.30 -7.18
CA VAL A 578 -6.49 27.32 -6.77
C VAL A 578 -5.08 26.91 -7.19
N GLY A 579 -4.34 27.86 -7.75
CA GLY A 579 -2.96 27.68 -8.19
C GLY A 579 -2.01 27.39 -7.04
N HIS A 580 -0.97 26.60 -7.31
CA HIS A 580 0.19 26.40 -6.44
C HIS A 580 -0.17 26.06 -5.00
N HIS A 581 -1.16 25.18 -4.84
CA HIS A 581 -1.71 24.74 -3.54
C HIS A 581 -2.16 25.87 -2.60
N GLY A 582 -2.38 27.09 -3.10
CA GLY A 582 -2.66 28.29 -2.31
C GLY A 582 -1.42 28.99 -1.75
N SER A 583 -0.28 28.88 -2.42
CA SER A 583 0.93 29.66 -2.15
C SER A 583 0.66 31.16 -2.22
N SER A 584 1.36 31.95 -1.39
CA SER A 584 1.29 33.42 -1.38
C SER A 584 1.78 34.07 -2.67
N THR A 585 2.40 33.31 -3.57
CA THR A 585 2.82 33.74 -4.92
C THR A 585 1.72 33.66 -5.97
N SER A 586 0.57 33.06 -5.63
CA SER A 586 -0.58 32.85 -6.51
C SER A 586 -1.84 33.53 -5.97
N SER A 587 -2.90 33.47 -6.76
CA SER A 587 -4.26 33.94 -6.44
C SER A 587 -4.33 35.44 -6.13
N SER A 588 -3.77 36.25 -7.03
CA SER A 588 -3.82 37.71 -6.90
C SER A 588 -5.26 38.25 -6.89
N ASP A 589 -5.50 39.36 -6.18
CA ASP A 589 -6.85 39.95 -6.07
C ASP A 589 -7.47 40.28 -7.44
N ALA A 590 -6.66 40.78 -8.39
CA ALA A 590 -7.12 41.11 -9.73
C ALA A 590 -7.55 39.86 -10.52
N PHE A 591 -6.83 38.75 -10.33
CA PHE A 591 -7.15 37.47 -10.94
C PHE A 591 -8.41 36.86 -10.33
N LEU A 592 -8.50 36.77 -9.00
CA LEU A 592 -9.68 36.24 -8.32
C LEU A 592 -10.95 37.04 -8.63
N ALA A 593 -10.84 38.37 -8.76
CA ALA A 593 -11.96 39.21 -9.19
C ALA A 593 -12.38 39.00 -10.64
N ALA A 594 -11.48 38.52 -11.52
CA ALA A 594 -11.81 38.19 -12.91
C ALA A 594 -12.37 36.77 -13.06
N VAL A 595 -11.86 35.81 -12.28
CA VAL A 595 -12.41 34.44 -12.23
C VAL A 595 -13.80 34.45 -11.59
N ALA A 596 -13.94 35.20 -10.48
CA ALA A 596 -15.13 35.30 -9.64
C ALA A 596 -15.75 33.93 -9.31
N PRO A 597 -15.02 32.99 -8.69
CA PRO A 597 -15.52 31.63 -8.45
C PRO A 597 -16.57 31.58 -7.33
N ALA A 598 -17.54 30.68 -7.45
CA ALA A 598 -18.45 30.34 -6.34
C ALA A 598 -17.78 29.35 -5.38
N LEU A 599 -16.95 28.45 -5.91
CA LEU A 599 -16.18 27.47 -5.12
C LEU A 599 -14.70 27.51 -5.51
N ALA A 600 -13.84 27.59 -4.51
CA ALA A 600 -12.40 27.45 -4.64
C ALA A 600 -11.93 26.16 -3.95
N VAL A 601 -11.27 25.28 -4.71
CA VAL A 601 -10.74 24.02 -4.21
C VAL A 601 -9.22 24.11 -4.11
N ILE A 602 -8.70 23.72 -2.95
CA ILE A 602 -7.26 23.71 -2.67
C ILE A 602 -6.85 22.25 -2.41
N SER A 603 -6.01 21.70 -3.28
CA SER A 603 -5.37 20.41 -3.07
C SER A 603 -4.08 20.64 -2.30
N VAL A 604 -4.00 20.10 -1.09
CA VAL A 604 -2.90 20.31 -0.14
C VAL A 604 -2.85 19.16 0.87
N GLY A 605 -1.66 18.84 1.36
CA GLY A 605 -1.47 17.80 2.37
C GLY A 605 -1.63 18.30 3.81
N ALA A 606 -2.19 17.46 4.70
CA ALA A 606 -2.33 17.77 6.13
C ALA A 606 -1.00 17.97 6.87
N GLU A 607 0.08 17.38 6.36
CA GLU A 607 1.44 17.50 6.88
C GLU A 607 2.35 18.34 5.95
N ASN A 608 1.77 19.26 5.17
CA ASN A 608 2.58 20.08 4.26
C ASN A 608 3.54 20.99 5.04
N SER A 609 4.82 20.95 4.68
CA SER A 609 5.87 21.77 5.29
C SER A 609 6.01 23.16 4.68
N TYR A 610 5.30 23.42 3.57
CA TYR A 610 5.37 24.67 2.81
C TYR A 610 4.55 25.79 3.44
N GLY A 611 3.64 25.47 4.37
CA GLY A 611 2.76 26.45 5.01
C GLY A 611 1.59 26.86 4.11
N HIS A 612 1.22 25.99 3.17
CA HIS A 612 0.09 26.20 2.27
C HIS A 612 -1.21 25.59 2.85
N PRO A 613 -2.38 26.14 2.49
CA PRO A 613 -2.57 27.44 1.84
C PRO A 613 -2.19 28.59 2.77
N SER A 614 -1.69 29.68 2.20
CA SER A 614 -1.34 30.88 2.95
C SER A 614 -2.58 31.60 3.48
N ALA A 615 -2.43 32.31 4.61
CA ALA A 615 -3.51 33.10 5.19
C ALA A 615 -4.00 34.21 4.24
N ASP A 616 -3.09 34.80 3.47
CA ASP A 616 -3.40 35.87 2.52
C ASP A 616 -4.27 35.36 1.36
N VAL A 617 -3.97 34.18 0.81
CA VAL A 617 -4.80 33.55 -0.23
C VAL A 617 -6.18 33.19 0.30
N LEU A 618 -6.28 32.65 1.52
CA LEU A 618 -7.58 32.37 2.14
C LEU A 618 -8.41 33.65 2.35
N ALA A 619 -7.77 34.74 2.77
CA ALA A 619 -8.42 36.03 2.90
C ALA A 619 -8.85 36.61 1.54
N ALA A 620 -8.03 36.48 0.50
CA ALA A 620 -8.33 36.94 -0.85
C ALA A 620 -9.53 36.18 -1.45
N LEU A 621 -9.58 34.86 -1.27
CA LEU A 621 -10.74 34.04 -1.65
C LEU A 621 -12.02 34.46 -0.90
N GLY A 622 -11.90 34.80 0.39
CA GLY A 622 -13.00 35.34 1.18
C GLY A 622 -13.50 36.69 0.68
N ARG A 623 -12.63 37.57 0.14
CA ARG A 623 -13.02 38.87 -0.43
C ARG A 623 -13.86 38.78 -1.70
N VAL A 624 -13.80 37.65 -2.41
CA VAL A 624 -14.61 37.38 -3.61
C VAL A 624 -15.79 36.44 -3.31
N ASP A 625 -16.11 36.26 -2.03
CA ASP A 625 -17.19 35.39 -1.53
C ASP A 625 -17.12 33.94 -2.03
N ALA A 626 -15.90 33.44 -2.31
CA ALA A 626 -15.71 32.05 -2.73
C ALA A 626 -15.78 31.11 -1.52
N GLN A 627 -16.62 30.08 -1.61
CA GLN A 627 -16.57 28.98 -0.65
C GLN A 627 -15.26 28.22 -0.83
N VAL A 628 -14.51 27.99 0.25
CA VAL A 628 -13.22 27.28 0.19
C VAL A 628 -13.36 25.85 0.68
N MET A 629 -12.89 24.89 -0.13
CA MET A 629 -12.76 23.48 0.28
C MET A 629 -11.31 23.01 0.12
N ARG A 630 -10.80 22.29 1.12
CA ARG A 630 -9.41 21.79 1.15
C ARG A 630 -9.35 20.29 1.32
N THR A 631 -8.45 19.62 0.61
CA THR A 631 -8.29 18.15 0.68
C THR A 631 -7.75 17.67 2.02
N ASP A 632 -6.86 18.41 2.67
CA ASP A 632 -6.35 18.06 4.00
C ASP A 632 -7.44 18.04 5.08
N LEU A 633 -8.46 18.89 4.94
CA LEU A 633 -9.59 18.95 5.86
C LEU A 633 -10.76 18.08 5.43
N SER A 634 -10.97 17.86 4.13
CA SER A 634 -12.18 17.25 3.58
C SER A 634 -11.94 15.87 2.96
N GLY A 635 -10.69 15.44 2.86
CA GLY A 635 -10.30 14.30 2.03
C GLY A 635 -10.57 14.58 0.55
N THR A 636 -10.92 13.54 -0.21
CA THR A 636 -11.31 13.71 -1.61
C THR A 636 -12.60 14.53 -1.73
N ILE A 637 -12.58 15.57 -2.57
CA ILE A 637 -13.71 16.44 -2.87
C ILE A 637 -14.29 16.04 -4.23
N VAL A 638 -15.60 15.83 -4.30
CA VAL A 638 -16.30 15.45 -5.54
C VAL A 638 -17.33 16.52 -5.90
N ILE A 639 -17.14 17.16 -7.05
CA ILE A 639 -18.06 18.18 -7.56
C ILE A 639 -18.82 17.58 -8.73
N ARG A 640 -20.15 17.74 -8.73
CA ARG A 640 -21.04 17.20 -9.76
C ARG A 640 -21.85 18.30 -10.40
N THR A 641 -22.07 18.17 -11.70
CA THR A 641 -22.92 19.09 -12.44
C THR A 641 -23.70 18.38 -13.56
N ASN A 642 -24.96 18.79 -13.72
CA ASN A 642 -25.79 18.43 -14.88
C ASN A 642 -25.62 19.43 -16.05
N GLY A 643 -24.68 20.36 -15.92
CA GLY A 643 -24.39 21.41 -16.89
C GLY A 643 -24.97 22.77 -16.54
N VAL A 644 -25.79 22.86 -15.48
CA VAL A 644 -26.32 24.13 -14.95
C VAL A 644 -26.13 24.19 -13.43
N ARG A 645 -26.61 23.18 -12.71
CA ARG A 645 -26.49 23.11 -11.25
C ARG A 645 -25.14 22.53 -10.88
N ILE A 646 -24.49 23.06 -9.85
CA ILE A 646 -23.20 22.56 -9.33
C ILE A 646 -23.39 22.19 -7.86
N THR A 647 -22.99 20.96 -7.51
CA THR A 647 -22.98 20.52 -6.10
C THR A 647 -21.62 19.94 -5.74
N ALA A 648 -21.14 20.20 -4.52
CA ALA A 648 -19.92 19.61 -3.99
C ALA A 648 -20.24 18.58 -2.89
N GLU A 649 -19.46 17.52 -2.78
CA GLU A 649 -19.57 16.49 -1.74
C GLU A 649 -18.18 16.16 -1.19
N ALA A 650 -18.08 16.07 0.14
CA ALA A 650 -16.88 15.65 0.85
C ALA A 650 -17.28 15.14 2.24
N LYS A 651 -16.61 14.09 2.74
CA LYS A 651 -16.91 13.41 4.03
C LYS A 651 -18.40 13.05 4.25
N GLY A 652 -19.18 12.87 3.19
CA GLY A 652 -20.61 12.54 3.26
C GLY A 652 -21.53 13.76 3.45
N GLU A 653 -20.97 14.97 3.48
CA GLU A 653 -21.72 16.23 3.44
C GLU A 653 -21.82 16.74 2.00
N ARG A 654 -22.91 17.45 1.69
CA ARG A 654 -23.21 17.97 0.34
C ARG A 654 -23.57 19.45 0.39
N TRP A 655 -22.98 20.24 -0.50
CA TRP A 655 -23.21 21.68 -0.66
C TRP A 655 -23.74 21.99 -2.06
N ASP A 656 -24.66 22.95 -2.16
CA ASP A 656 -25.09 23.54 -3.43
C ASP A 656 -24.25 24.79 -3.70
N ILE A 657 -23.62 24.83 -4.88
CA ILE A 657 -22.64 25.85 -5.29
C ILE A 657 -23.23 26.75 -6.38
N SER A 658 -24.42 26.42 -6.87
CA SER A 658 -25.08 27.14 -7.96
C SER A 658 -25.35 28.58 -7.55
N ARG A 659 -25.01 29.54 -8.43
CA ARG A 659 -25.44 30.93 -8.28
C ARG A 659 -26.88 31.06 -8.78
N GLU A 660 -27.73 31.76 -8.03
CA GLU A 660 -29.09 32.15 -8.48
C GLU A 660 -29.05 33.09 -9.68
#